data_AF-A0A9P6IAN4-F1
#
_entry.id   AF-A0A9P6IAN4-F1
#
_cell.length_a   1.000
_cell.length_b   1.000
_cell.length_c   1.000
_cell.angle_alpha   90.00
_cell.angle_beta   90.00
_cell.angle_gamma   90.00
#
_symmetry.space_group_name_H-M   'P 1'
#
loop_
_entity.id
_entity.type
_entity.pdbx_description
1 polymer ?
#
loop_
_entity_poly.entity_id
_entity_poly.type
_entity_poly.pdbx_seq_one_letter_code
_entity_poly.pdbx_strand_id
1 'polypeptide(L)'
;MADTSPPENHLPLPHGDPSPDRSQPESSSAKTSTRPSARGTAFYQRKRAVKACQVGATCIQSPVDLSSFDPASLKILERLDDLEELMRSVSVDGSSNKTRVVEVPVETRLEVPVAVGPPIELGMIVPAGPEHVMSWNIFQSVRTAMAQDDYPPIIDLGINSPASVLGDLDMETRRVKQLIDNFFSYVHVKNPILDETATRKMVLSTTMNGIDWSAESCLSLLIFALGSISTPFGPSHETMPGTVTHAKAQEYFRAAQKRLGILLSADDIIAAQCLFLSGVYMMCIFQPVKAWRYFVQALANCQQLPFLTPEAQQRYQNHVESGADSQTYSIDTLQQAIYWSSWKSEREMRGDLYLPDFALSEKELAFYPPFFPTPPAPRAEVEAASDPRLARERTSWYFYLSEISLRRLASRISAEMVGLQKEYPGRQAYLLAAAAATQQYEEQVNEWIASLPLGLSFGEPPEEDDFIDGSRHRAQLTTTSRHLANMSNSTPNPPCTLLRVNGTKIVNENGEEVILKGAAVGGMLNMENFITGYSGHESEHREALAEVLGQEKADFFFSRLLHYYFTEADAALFASLGLNCLRVPFNYRHFIDDANPSVIKKSGFELLDRIVNYCAKYNIYVILDLHAVPGGQNQDWHSDSGISRALFWEFKDFQDRAIQLWEALAAHYKGNKVIAGYNPLNEPADPKHTRLISWYERAEKAIRAIDPDHILFLDGNTYAMDFSAFSPEKTLPNSVYSCHDYSLYGFPLPEQYEGIDSQKQKLRASLKRKVEFMQKARVPIWNGEWGPVYQDPRTDSNAAATNEKRFALLKEQLNIYREFGGISWSIWLYKDIGYQGMVYVDPESPYMRLIRPFVEKKQRLGLDFWGCADKSGIDNEVYAPFISKLKSTLPEHLHKKKYPKTWTFDRQVERVVRECLMSEYHGWEFAELFKGKTEAELEELAASFALENCVKRNQLNQILTADAETANGTNKA
;
A
#
# COMPACT_ATOMS: atom_id res chain seq x y z
N MET A 1 -52.61 34.77 8.93
CA MET A 1 -53.52 35.01 7.79
C MET A 1 -52.85 34.30 6.63
N ALA A 2 -53.27 33.09 6.24
CA ALA A 2 -54.58 32.69 5.72
C ALA A 2 -54.71 33.05 4.23
N ASP A 3 -54.90 31.99 3.42
CA ASP A 3 -55.54 31.96 2.10
C ASP A 3 -54.81 32.64 0.90
N THR A 4 -54.93 32.17 -0.35
CA THR A 4 -55.72 31.05 -0.92
C THR A 4 -55.06 30.43 -2.17
N SER A 5 -55.62 29.30 -2.65
CA SER A 5 -55.16 28.54 -3.84
C SER A 5 -55.93 28.95 -5.14
N PRO A 6 -56.07 28.17 -6.26
CA PRO A 6 -56.22 28.69 -7.65
C PRO A 6 -57.69 28.46 -8.17
N PRO A 7 -58.10 28.20 -9.46
CA PRO A 7 -57.33 27.90 -10.69
C PRO A 7 -57.93 28.29 -12.11
N GLU A 8 -57.22 27.83 -13.16
CA GLU A 8 -57.70 27.32 -14.48
C GLU A 8 -58.32 28.18 -15.63
N ASN A 9 -57.73 27.97 -16.83
CA ASN A 9 -58.31 27.70 -18.17
C ASN A 9 -59.56 28.42 -18.75
N HIS A 10 -59.48 28.92 -20.01
CA HIS A 10 -60.16 28.33 -21.21
C HIS A 10 -60.01 29.14 -22.55
N LEU A 11 -59.78 28.41 -23.66
CA LEU A 11 -60.22 28.45 -25.10
C LEU A 11 -61.17 29.58 -25.65
N PRO A 12 -61.43 29.73 -27.00
CA PRO A 12 -60.61 29.60 -28.24
C PRO A 12 -60.98 30.52 -29.49
N LEU A 13 -60.28 30.36 -30.65
CA LEU A 13 -60.68 30.67 -32.08
C LEU A 13 -60.84 32.17 -32.54
N PRO A 14 -61.07 32.57 -33.83
CA PRO A 14 -61.24 31.84 -35.14
C PRO A 14 -60.57 32.40 -36.47
N HIS A 15 -60.63 31.60 -37.58
CA HIS A 15 -60.62 31.91 -39.06
C HIS A 15 -59.49 32.74 -39.77
N GLY A 16 -59.24 32.68 -41.10
CA GLY A 16 -59.89 32.00 -42.26
C GLY A 16 -59.08 31.96 -43.60
N ASP A 17 -59.73 31.55 -44.72
CA ASP A 17 -59.21 31.08 -46.06
C ASP A 17 -59.03 32.23 -47.13
N PRO A 18 -58.45 32.07 -48.37
CA PRO A 18 -58.97 31.21 -49.49
C PRO A 18 -57.94 30.52 -50.45
N SER A 19 -58.41 29.59 -51.31
CA SER A 19 -57.65 28.82 -52.34
C SER A 19 -58.10 29.07 -53.81
N PRO A 20 -57.28 28.74 -54.85
CA PRO A 20 -57.45 27.51 -55.68
C PRO A 20 -56.15 27.02 -56.40
N ASP A 21 -56.14 26.12 -57.41
CA ASP A 21 -56.51 24.67 -57.47
C ASP A 21 -55.85 23.98 -58.72
N ARG A 22 -55.77 22.63 -58.73
CA ARG A 22 -55.53 21.64 -59.85
C ARG A 22 -54.53 21.90 -61.01
N SER A 23 -53.64 20.91 -61.26
CA SER A 23 -53.88 19.86 -62.30
C SER A 23 -52.73 18.83 -62.53
N GLN A 24 -53.11 17.65 -63.06
CA GLN A 24 -52.34 16.58 -63.73
C GLN A 24 -53.26 16.07 -64.91
N PRO A 25 -52.98 15.03 -65.76
CA PRO A 25 -51.84 14.08 -65.86
C PRO A 25 -51.32 13.76 -67.31
N GLU A 26 -50.42 12.76 -67.44
CA GLU A 26 -50.22 11.80 -68.58
C GLU A 26 -49.91 12.29 -70.04
N SER A 27 -49.25 11.53 -70.95
CA SER A 27 -48.48 10.26 -70.88
C SER A 27 -47.55 10.06 -72.13
N SER A 28 -46.67 9.04 -72.08
CA SER A 28 -45.84 8.48 -73.19
C SER A 28 -44.63 9.35 -73.65
N SER A 29 -43.52 8.82 -74.21
CA SER A 29 -43.14 7.43 -74.58
C SER A 29 -41.59 7.22 -74.54
N ALA A 30 -41.12 5.96 -74.68
CA ALA A 30 -39.71 5.52 -74.92
C ALA A 30 -38.67 5.81 -73.79
N LYS A 31 -37.91 4.82 -73.28
CA LYS A 31 -36.66 4.23 -73.83
C LYS A 31 -35.61 5.29 -74.23
N THR A 32 -34.36 5.28 -73.74
CA THR A 32 -33.60 4.27 -72.95
C THR A 32 -32.38 4.90 -72.26
N SER A 33 -31.79 4.23 -71.26
CA SER A 33 -30.37 4.29 -70.79
C SER A 33 -29.64 5.65 -70.66
N THR A 34 -29.03 6.04 -69.53
CA THR A 34 -28.82 5.34 -68.25
C THR A 34 -28.44 6.36 -67.15
N ARG A 35 -29.11 6.29 -65.99
CA ARG A 35 -28.77 6.93 -64.68
C ARG A 35 -28.18 8.35 -64.67
N PRO A 36 -28.99 9.35 -64.30
CA PRO A 36 -28.53 10.54 -63.60
C PRO A 36 -29.23 10.74 -62.24
N SER A 37 -28.56 10.38 -61.14
CA SER A 37 -28.80 10.95 -59.81
C SER A 37 -27.49 10.94 -58.99
N ALA A 38 -27.20 11.91 -58.13
CA ALA A 38 -27.99 13.07 -57.72
C ALA A 38 -27.31 14.42 -58.05
N ARG A 39 -28.09 15.51 -58.03
CA ARG A 39 -27.58 16.88 -57.92
C ARG A 39 -27.15 17.14 -56.46
N GLY A 40 -26.18 18.03 -56.23
CA GLY A 40 -25.88 18.54 -54.88
C GLY A 40 -24.46 19.08 -54.72
N THR A 41 -24.26 20.36 -55.07
CA THR A 41 -23.19 21.27 -54.61
C THR A 41 -21.98 20.64 -53.89
N ALA A 42 -20.86 20.51 -54.59
CA ALA A 42 -19.67 19.85 -54.08
C ALA A 42 -18.86 20.72 -53.09
N PHE A 43 -18.51 20.15 -51.93
CA PHE A 43 -17.11 19.97 -51.47
C PHE A 43 -17.06 18.99 -50.27
N TYR A 44 -17.17 17.69 -50.55
CA TYR A 44 -16.89 16.59 -49.61
C TYR A 44 -15.38 16.27 -49.68
N GLN A 45 -14.59 16.07 -48.61
CA GLN A 45 -14.81 15.69 -47.20
C GLN A 45 -15.26 14.23 -46.96
N ARG A 46 -14.74 13.59 -45.89
CA ARG A 46 -14.82 12.14 -45.53
C ARG A 46 -13.94 11.23 -46.44
N LYS A 47 -13.30 10.15 -45.94
CA LYS A 47 -13.20 9.61 -44.55
C LYS A 47 -11.99 8.66 -44.37
N ARG A 48 -11.49 8.59 -43.12
CA ARG A 48 -10.86 7.45 -42.41
C ARG A 48 -9.87 6.50 -43.15
N ALA A 49 -8.62 6.58 -42.68
CA ALA A 49 -7.83 5.48 -42.10
C ALA A 49 -7.46 4.21 -42.91
N VAL A 50 -6.15 4.06 -43.12
CA VAL A 50 -5.41 2.78 -43.14
C VAL A 50 -4.21 3.04 -42.20
N LYS A 51 -4.11 2.46 -40.99
CA LYS A 51 -3.65 1.11 -40.63
C LYS A 51 -2.18 0.80 -41.01
N ALA A 52 -1.51 0.09 -40.10
CA ALA A 52 -0.20 -0.57 -40.24
C ALA A 52 1.07 0.31 -40.28
N CYS A 53 1.49 0.78 -39.10
CA CYS A 53 2.90 0.70 -38.71
C CYS A 53 3.08 -0.49 -37.74
N GLN A 54 2.88 -1.71 -38.26
CA GLN A 54 3.16 -2.98 -37.58
C GLN A 54 4.18 -3.82 -38.38
N VAL A 55 5.34 -3.23 -38.64
CA VAL A 55 6.65 -3.91 -38.72
C VAL A 55 7.66 -2.89 -38.19
N GLY A 56 8.57 -3.29 -37.30
CA GLY A 56 9.35 -2.34 -36.48
C GLY A 56 10.39 -1.52 -37.24
N ALA A 57 10.23 -0.19 -37.23
CA ALA A 57 11.28 0.81 -37.44
C ALA A 57 10.82 2.18 -36.90
N THR A 58 11.76 2.99 -36.41
CA THR A 58 11.48 4.29 -35.76
C THR A 58 11.22 5.42 -36.76
N CYS A 59 10.42 6.41 -36.38
CA CYS A 59 10.35 7.71 -37.07
C CYS A 59 10.59 8.84 -36.06
N ILE A 60 11.77 9.45 -36.12
CA ILE A 60 12.14 10.68 -35.39
C ILE A 60 12.75 11.64 -36.40
N GLN A 61 12.18 12.84 -36.54
CA GLN A 61 12.91 14.04 -36.95
C GLN A 61 12.38 15.25 -36.18
N SER A 62 13.14 15.65 -35.16
CA SER A 62 13.08 16.97 -34.52
C SER A 62 14.16 17.85 -35.17
N PRO A 63 14.02 19.18 -35.28
CA PRO A 63 14.55 20.03 -34.19
C PRO A 63 13.82 21.38 -33.97
N VAL A 64 13.21 21.57 -32.78
CA VAL A 64 12.94 22.86 -32.06
C VAL A 64 12.15 23.94 -32.85
N ASP A 65 11.03 24.51 -32.40
CA ASP A 65 10.56 24.85 -31.05
C ASP A 65 9.00 24.91 -30.98
N LEU A 66 8.45 25.35 -29.83
CA LEU A 66 7.05 25.77 -29.57
C LEU A 66 6.02 24.70 -29.21
N SER A 67 6.28 23.96 -28.13
CA SER A 67 5.25 23.62 -27.14
C SER A 67 5.86 23.74 -25.74
N SER A 68 5.52 24.80 -24.98
CA SER A 68 6.15 25.17 -23.71
C SER A 68 5.63 24.38 -22.50
N PHE A 69 5.41 23.09 -22.71
CA PHE A 69 4.98 22.09 -21.74
C PHE A 69 5.49 20.73 -22.22
N ASP A 70 6.05 19.94 -21.32
CA ASP A 70 6.28 18.52 -21.55
C ASP A 70 4.95 17.76 -21.76
N PRO A 71 4.95 16.62 -22.50
CA PRO A 71 3.72 15.87 -22.76
C PRO A 71 2.98 15.36 -21.52
N ALA A 72 3.64 15.18 -20.37
CA ALA A 72 2.99 14.82 -19.11
C ALA A 72 2.35 16.04 -18.43
N SER A 73 2.99 17.22 -18.44
CA SER A 73 2.37 18.46 -17.92
C SER A 73 1.17 18.90 -18.77
N LEU A 74 1.23 18.77 -20.10
CA LEU A 74 0.02 18.90 -20.95
C LEU A 74 -1.05 17.90 -20.50
N LYS A 75 -0.69 16.62 -20.36
CA LYS A 75 -1.64 15.57 -19.99
C LYS A 75 -2.26 15.75 -18.62
N ILE A 76 -1.54 16.30 -17.65
CA ILE A 76 -2.08 16.58 -16.31
C ILE A 76 -3.05 17.77 -16.35
N LEU A 77 -2.81 18.77 -17.20
CA LEU A 77 -3.79 19.84 -17.44
C LEU A 77 -4.99 19.33 -18.23
N GLU A 78 -4.79 18.56 -19.31
CA GLU A 78 -5.86 17.84 -20.03
C GLU A 78 -6.71 16.99 -19.05
N ARG A 79 -6.11 16.39 -18.02
CA ARG A 79 -6.82 15.63 -16.98
C ARG A 79 -7.61 16.49 -16.00
N LEU A 80 -7.13 17.68 -15.66
CA LEU A 80 -7.85 18.62 -14.81
C LEU A 80 -8.97 19.34 -15.58
N ASP A 81 -8.79 19.55 -16.88
CA ASP A 81 -9.80 20.04 -17.82
C ASP A 81 -10.86 18.95 -18.14
N ASP A 82 -10.45 17.67 -18.34
CA ASP A 82 -11.32 16.49 -18.40
C ASP A 82 -12.25 16.48 -17.15
N LEU A 83 -11.68 16.72 -15.97
CA LEU A 83 -12.39 16.80 -14.69
C LEU A 83 -13.37 17.98 -14.63
N GLU A 84 -12.97 19.17 -15.07
CA GLU A 84 -13.87 20.33 -15.12
C GLU A 84 -15.02 20.11 -16.13
N GLU A 85 -14.77 19.50 -17.31
CA GLU A 85 -15.82 19.20 -18.30
C GLU A 85 -16.78 18.08 -17.83
N LEU A 86 -16.25 17.00 -17.24
CA LEU A 86 -17.05 15.93 -16.61
C LEU A 86 -17.98 16.47 -15.52
N MET A 87 -17.57 17.52 -14.82
CA MET A 87 -18.36 18.17 -13.78
C MET A 87 -19.32 19.25 -14.34
N ARG A 88 -18.92 19.99 -15.38
CA ARG A 88 -19.74 21.02 -16.07
C ARG A 88 -20.87 20.44 -16.90
N SER A 89 -20.65 19.31 -17.57
CA SER A 89 -21.64 18.63 -18.43
C SER A 89 -22.90 18.14 -17.71
N VAL A 90 -22.94 18.27 -16.38
CA VAL A 90 -24.08 17.98 -15.50
C VAL A 90 -24.71 19.25 -14.88
N SER A 91 -24.09 20.44 -15.04
CA SER A 91 -24.40 21.64 -14.24
C SER A 91 -24.82 22.90 -15.02
N VAL A 92 -24.98 22.85 -16.34
CA VAL A 92 -25.46 24.00 -17.13
C VAL A 92 -26.55 23.60 -18.13
N ASP A 93 -27.82 23.73 -17.72
CA ASP A 93 -28.86 24.35 -18.56
C ASP A 93 -30.07 24.76 -17.69
N GLY A 94 -30.14 26.03 -17.32
CA GLY A 94 -31.22 26.58 -16.48
C GLY A 94 -32.57 26.76 -17.19
N SER A 95 -32.75 26.20 -18.38
CA SER A 95 -33.91 26.52 -19.25
C SER A 95 -34.55 25.34 -20.01
N SER A 96 -34.01 24.11 -19.90
CA SER A 96 -34.65 22.93 -20.48
C SER A 96 -34.89 21.82 -19.44
N ASN A 97 -36.08 21.20 -19.47
CA ASN A 97 -36.44 20.08 -18.59
C ASN A 97 -35.75 18.77 -19.04
N LYS A 98 -34.41 18.79 -19.00
CA LYS A 98 -33.53 17.65 -19.21
C LYS A 98 -32.32 17.68 -18.26
N THR A 99 -32.60 17.82 -16.97
CA THR A 99 -31.91 16.95 -16.01
C THR A 99 -31.93 15.54 -16.58
N ARG A 100 -30.79 14.83 -16.53
CA ARG A 100 -30.84 13.37 -16.53
C ARG A 100 -31.42 12.93 -15.18
N VAL A 101 -32.74 13.08 -15.05
CA VAL A 101 -33.52 12.15 -14.26
C VAL A 101 -33.06 10.78 -14.71
N VAL A 102 -32.63 9.95 -13.77
CA VAL A 102 -32.34 8.56 -14.09
C VAL A 102 -33.68 7.92 -14.40
N GLU A 103 -34.04 7.89 -15.69
CA GLU A 103 -35.13 7.07 -16.22
C GLU A 103 -34.71 5.62 -16.03
N VAL A 104 -34.88 5.13 -14.80
CA VAL A 104 -34.78 3.71 -14.44
C VAL A 104 -35.63 2.96 -15.46
N PRO A 105 -35.10 1.95 -16.16
CA PRO A 105 -35.89 1.20 -17.14
C PRO A 105 -36.98 0.34 -16.47
N VAL A 106 -38.10 0.95 -16.07
CA VAL A 106 -39.27 0.29 -15.48
C VAL A 106 -40.10 -0.42 -16.56
N GLU A 107 -39.44 -1.21 -17.40
CA GLU A 107 -40.11 -2.16 -18.31
C GLU A 107 -40.70 -3.35 -17.55
N THR A 108 -40.16 -3.66 -16.35
CA THR A 108 -40.83 -4.51 -15.36
C THR A 108 -41.70 -3.67 -14.44
N ARG A 109 -42.99 -3.54 -14.80
CA ARG A 109 -44.06 -3.25 -13.83
C ARG A 109 -44.17 -4.41 -12.82
N LEU A 110 -43.34 -4.38 -11.79
CA LEU A 110 -43.67 -5.01 -10.53
C LEU A 110 -44.85 -4.25 -9.93
N GLU A 111 -45.93 -4.95 -9.60
CA GLU A 111 -47.06 -4.38 -8.87
C GLU A 111 -46.55 -3.93 -7.50
N VAL A 112 -46.44 -2.61 -7.30
CA VAL A 112 -45.83 -2.03 -6.09
C VAL A 112 -46.65 -2.46 -4.87
N PRO A 113 -46.09 -3.27 -3.94
CA PRO A 113 -46.79 -3.63 -2.72
C PRO A 113 -47.04 -2.37 -1.90
N VAL A 114 -48.20 -2.31 -1.23
CA VAL A 114 -48.52 -1.21 -0.31
C VAL A 114 -47.39 -1.02 0.69
N ALA A 115 -46.97 0.23 0.91
CA ALA A 115 -45.76 0.54 1.67
C ALA A 115 -45.81 -0.01 3.11
N VAL A 116 -45.01 -1.05 3.37
CA VAL A 116 -44.79 -1.63 4.70
C VAL A 116 -43.33 -1.44 5.09
N GLY A 117 -43.08 -0.39 5.88
CA GLY A 117 -41.77 -0.08 6.46
C GLY A 117 -41.75 1.34 7.00
N PRO A 118 -40.90 1.65 8.00
CA PRO A 118 -40.66 3.03 8.41
C PRO A 118 -40.04 3.83 7.24
N PRO A 119 -40.24 5.16 7.19
CA PRO A 119 -39.51 6.02 6.26
C PRO A 119 -38.00 5.91 6.52
N ILE A 120 -37.19 6.17 5.51
CA ILE A 120 -35.74 6.23 5.68
C ILE A 120 -35.37 7.57 6.30
N GLU A 121 -34.66 7.53 7.41
CA GLU A 121 -34.16 8.73 8.11
C GLU A 121 -32.93 9.31 7.41
N LEU A 122 -32.72 10.63 7.50
CA LEU A 122 -31.63 11.31 6.79
C LEU A 122 -30.23 10.78 7.16
N GLY A 123 -30.04 10.36 8.42
CA GLY A 123 -28.81 9.73 8.91
C GLY A 123 -28.57 8.29 8.43
N MET A 124 -29.47 7.73 7.62
CA MET A 124 -29.22 6.49 6.84
C MET A 124 -28.77 6.79 5.40
N ILE A 125 -28.72 8.05 4.99
CA ILE A 125 -28.47 8.49 3.60
C ILE A 125 -27.17 9.29 3.53
N VAL A 126 -27.03 10.28 4.41
CA VAL A 126 -25.81 11.07 4.58
C VAL A 126 -24.92 10.36 5.60
N PRO A 127 -23.58 10.32 5.43
CA PRO A 127 -22.67 9.72 6.40
C PRO A 127 -22.92 10.23 7.82
N ALA A 128 -22.93 9.32 8.78
CA ALA A 128 -23.14 9.66 10.18
C ALA A 128 -21.97 10.51 10.71
N GLY A 129 -22.29 11.67 11.31
CA GLY A 129 -21.27 12.55 11.87
C GLY A 129 -20.46 11.90 13.01
N PRO A 130 -19.25 12.40 13.33
CA PRO A 130 -18.35 11.78 14.30
C PRO A 130 -19.01 11.48 15.66
N GLU A 131 -19.87 12.37 16.15
CA GLU A 131 -20.65 12.21 17.39
C GLU A 131 -21.51 10.95 17.42
N HIS A 132 -22.09 10.58 16.27
CA HIS A 132 -22.91 9.39 16.09
C HIS A 132 -22.04 8.13 15.90
N VAL A 133 -20.95 8.21 15.16
CA VAL A 133 -19.98 7.09 15.06
C VAL A 133 -19.45 6.75 16.45
N MET A 134 -19.01 7.76 17.20
CA MET A 134 -18.62 7.67 18.61
C MET A 134 -19.76 7.23 19.54
N SER A 135 -21.02 7.16 19.08
CA SER A 135 -22.16 6.63 19.85
C SER A 135 -22.36 5.12 19.70
N TRP A 136 -21.69 4.49 18.73
CA TRP A 136 -21.74 3.04 18.55
C TRP A 136 -21.11 2.31 19.74
N ASN A 137 -21.65 1.14 20.07
CA ASN A 137 -21.26 0.38 21.27
C ASN A 137 -19.75 0.04 21.33
N ILE A 138 -19.06 -0.02 20.18
CA ILE A 138 -17.61 -0.25 20.11
C ILE A 138 -16.80 0.89 20.77
N PHE A 139 -17.31 2.12 20.79
CA PHE A 139 -16.68 3.28 21.46
C PHE A 139 -17.22 3.50 22.88
N GLN A 140 -18.03 2.59 23.43
CA GLN A 140 -18.60 2.73 24.77
C GLN A 140 -17.53 2.71 25.88
N SER A 141 -16.43 2.00 25.65
CA SER A 141 -15.20 2.06 26.48
C SER A 141 -14.56 3.46 26.43
N VAL A 142 -14.33 4.00 25.24
CA VAL A 142 -13.75 5.34 25.02
C VAL A 142 -14.63 6.42 25.65
N ARG A 143 -15.95 6.36 25.47
CA ARG A 143 -16.91 7.25 26.17
C ARG A 143 -16.82 7.15 27.68
N THR A 144 -16.61 5.95 28.23
CA THR A 144 -16.49 5.76 29.68
C THR A 144 -15.19 6.34 30.23
N ALA A 145 -14.10 6.28 29.48
CA ALA A 145 -12.84 6.98 29.82
C ALA A 145 -12.99 8.51 29.71
N MET A 146 -13.51 9.02 28.59
CA MET A 146 -13.74 10.46 28.38
C MET A 146 -14.78 11.09 29.32
N ALA A 147 -15.57 10.26 30.03
CA ALA A 147 -16.49 10.69 31.08
C ALA A 147 -15.92 10.53 32.51
N GLN A 148 -14.69 10.03 32.65
CA GLN A 148 -13.94 9.95 33.91
C GLN A 148 -12.83 10.99 34.00
N ASP A 149 -12.30 11.46 32.87
CA ASP A 149 -11.55 12.71 32.83
C ASP A 149 -12.51 13.89 33.04
N ASP A 150 -12.41 14.53 34.21
CA ASP A 150 -12.98 15.88 34.40
C ASP A 150 -12.46 16.78 33.28
N TYR A 151 -13.38 17.37 32.50
CA TYR A 151 -13.02 18.32 31.44
C TYR A 151 -12.02 19.34 32.00
N PRO A 152 -10.81 19.49 31.41
CA PRO A 152 -9.85 20.48 31.89
C PRO A 152 -10.57 21.83 31.91
N PRO A 153 -10.60 22.51 33.06
CA PRO A 153 -11.56 23.59 33.28
C PRO A 153 -11.41 24.63 32.17
N ILE A 154 -12.55 25.09 31.64
CA ILE A 154 -12.61 26.14 30.61
C ILE A 154 -11.60 27.20 31.00
N ILE A 155 -10.49 27.27 30.26
CA ILE A 155 -9.37 28.14 30.64
C ILE A 155 -9.90 29.55 30.57
N ASP A 156 -10.17 30.11 31.76
CA ASP A 156 -10.57 31.49 31.89
C ASP A 156 -9.46 32.32 31.26
N LEU A 157 -9.79 32.96 30.14
CA LEU A 157 -8.91 33.90 29.46
C LEU A 157 -8.94 35.24 30.20
N GLY A 158 -8.73 35.15 31.52
CA GLY A 158 -8.57 36.26 32.43
C GLY A 158 -7.50 37.18 31.87
N ILE A 159 -7.90 38.44 31.65
CA ILE A 159 -7.19 39.39 30.78
C ILE A 159 -5.99 40.02 31.54
N ASN A 160 -5.11 39.16 32.04
CA ASN A 160 -3.82 39.52 32.59
C ASN A 160 -2.87 39.83 31.44
N SER A 161 -2.92 41.08 30.97
CA SER A 161 -2.07 41.61 29.90
C SER A 161 -0.65 41.90 30.42
N PRO A 162 0.40 41.20 29.92
CA PRO A 162 1.77 41.67 30.05
C PRO A 162 2.02 42.63 28.88
N ALA A 163 2.10 43.92 29.17
CA ALA A 163 2.29 44.98 28.18
C ALA A 163 3.73 45.07 27.63
N SER A 164 4.46 43.95 27.53
CA SER A 164 5.83 43.87 27.00
C SER A 164 6.19 42.44 26.59
N VAL A 165 6.05 42.11 25.30
CA VAL A 165 6.57 40.84 24.70
C VAL A 165 7.28 41.09 23.36
N LEU A 166 7.22 42.31 22.81
CA LEU A 166 7.93 42.70 21.57
C LEU A 166 9.46 42.64 21.68
N GLY A 167 10.01 42.47 22.89
CA GLY A 167 11.45 42.32 23.14
C GLY A 167 11.93 40.88 23.34
N ASP A 168 11.03 39.89 23.41
CA ASP A 168 11.36 38.46 23.67
C ASP A 168 11.05 37.54 22.47
N LEU A 169 10.58 38.08 21.35
CA LEU A 169 10.34 37.29 20.14
C LEU A 169 11.67 36.81 19.52
N ASP A 170 11.77 35.49 19.31
CA ASP A 170 12.95 34.77 18.82
C ASP A 170 13.19 34.98 17.30
N MET A 171 13.47 36.24 16.94
CA MET A 171 13.63 36.72 15.58
C MET A 171 15.02 36.39 14.96
N GLU A 172 15.73 35.36 15.46
CA GLU A 172 17.03 34.96 14.90
C GLU A 172 16.85 34.58 13.42
N THR A 173 17.64 35.17 12.51
CA THR A 173 17.49 34.98 11.07
C THR A 173 17.60 33.51 10.63
N ARG A 174 18.30 32.66 11.39
CA ARG A 174 18.34 31.21 11.16
C ARG A 174 17.02 30.54 11.56
N ARG A 175 16.47 30.85 12.74
CA ARG A 175 15.19 30.32 13.21
C ARG A 175 14.03 30.79 12.35
N VAL A 176 13.99 32.08 12.00
CA VAL A 176 13.01 32.67 11.08
C VAL A 176 12.95 31.91 9.75
N LYS A 177 14.11 31.58 9.14
CA LYS A 177 14.15 30.78 7.90
C LYS A 177 13.51 29.40 8.10
N GLN A 178 13.94 28.66 9.13
CA GLN A 178 13.40 27.34 9.45
C GLN A 178 11.87 27.36 9.65
N LEU A 179 11.33 28.39 10.31
CA LEU A 179 9.88 28.53 10.50
C LEU A 179 9.13 28.77 9.19
N ILE A 180 9.71 29.54 8.26
CA ILE A 180 9.13 29.73 6.91
C ILE A 180 9.21 28.42 6.11
N ASP A 181 10.34 27.70 6.19
CA ASP A 181 10.54 26.41 5.50
C ASP A 181 9.51 25.37 5.98
N ASN A 182 9.36 25.21 7.30
CA ASN A 182 8.33 24.37 7.92
C ASN A 182 6.91 24.74 7.47
N PHE A 183 6.58 26.04 7.44
CA PHE A 183 5.26 26.51 7.01
C PHE A 183 4.96 26.15 5.55
N PHE A 184 5.93 26.33 4.64
CA PHE A 184 5.72 26.00 3.23
C PHE A 184 5.66 24.49 2.97
N SER A 185 6.48 23.67 3.64
CA SER A 185 6.42 22.21 3.49
C SER A 185 5.16 21.57 4.09
N TYR A 186 4.70 22.00 5.28
CA TYR A 186 3.71 21.24 6.05
C TYR A 186 2.32 21.90 6.19
N VAL A 187 2.20 23.21 5.93
CA VAL A 187 0.95 23.97 6.17
C VAL A 187 0.38 24.55 4.89
N HIS A 188 1.17 25.32 4.14
CA HIS A 188 0.74 25.94 2.88
C HIS A 188 0.44 24.93 1.77
N VAL A 189 1.14 23.79 1.74
CA VAL A 189 0.95 22.72 0.74
C VAL A 189 -0.51 22.25 0.59
N LYS A 190 -1.35 22.40 1.62
CA LYS A 190 -2.78 22.01 1.61
C LYS A 190 -3.73 23.12 1.13
N ASN A 191 -3.24 24.36 1.02
CA ASN A 191 -3.99 25.57 0.66
C ASN A 191 -3.02 26.62 0.06
N PRO A 192 -2.80 26.64 -1.27
CA PRO A 192 -1.78 27.48 -1.93
C PRO A 192 -2.18 28.98 -2.02
N ILE A 193 -2.44 29.61 -0.88
CA ILE A 193 -2.98 30.97 -0.76
C ILE A 193 -1.93 32.09 -0.78
N LEU A 194 -0.64 31.76 -1.00
CA LEU A 194 0.51 32.67 -0.97
C LEU A 194 1.54 32.31 -2.05
N ASP A 195 2.20 33.29 -2.68
CA ASP A 195 3.43 33.06 -3.48
C ASP A 195 4.64 32.93 -2.53
N GLU A 196 5.39 31.83 -2.62
CA GLU A 196 6.52 31.55 -1.72
C GLU A 196 7.65 32.59 -1.83
N THR A 197 7.89 33.13 -3.03
CA THR A 197 8.97 34.09 -3.31
C THR A 197 8.66 35.49 -2.78
N ALA A 198 7.43 35.97 -2.97
CA ALA A 198 6.93 37.23 -2.43
C ALA A 198 6.87 37.15 -0.89
N THR A 199 6.32 36.06 -0.35
CA THR A 199 6.22 35.85 1.10
C THR A 199 7.60 35.84 1.76
N ARG A 200 8.59 35.12 1.21
CA ARG A 200 9.96 35.13 1.75
C ARG A 200 10.61 36.52 1.71
N LYS A 201 10.35 37.34 0.68
CA LYS A 201 10.83 38.74 0.61
C LYS A 201 10.16 39.62 1.66
N MET A 202 8.84 39.53 1.80
CA MET A 202 8.05 40.24 2.81
C MET A 202 8.53 39.90 4.23
N VAL A 203 8.62 38.61 4.58
CA VAL A 203 9.04 38.18 5.92
C VAL A 203 10.46 38.63 6.23
N LEU A 204 11.40 38.58 5.26
CA LEU A 204 12.74 39.14 5.45
C LEU A 204 12.71 40.66 5.66
N SER A 205 11.85 41.39 4.95
CA SER A 205 11.65 42.84 5.14
C SER A 205 11.13 43.16 6.54
N THR A 206 10.06 42.51 7.00
CA THR A 206 9.51 42.72 8.34
C THR A 206 10.46 42.28 9.45
N THR A 207 11.27 41.24 9.24
CA THR A 207 12.32 40.82 10.19
C THR A 207 13.46 41.84 10.26
N MET A 208 13.88 42.44 9.14
CA MET A 208 14.97 43.42 9.12
C MET A 208 14.55 44.82 9.60
N ASN A 209 13.33 45.25 9.27
CA ASN A 209 12.80 46.57 9.64
C ASN A 209 12.12 46.59 11.03
N GLY A 210 11.79 45.42 11.56
CA GLY A 210 11.10 45.25 12.83
C GLY A 210 9.59 45.03 12.68
N ILE A 211 9.01 44.32 13.65
CA ILE A 211 7.61 43.87 13.64
C ILE A 211 6.68 45.03 14.05
N ASP A 212 6.32 45.84 13.07
CA ASP A 212 5.44 47.02 13.16
C ASP A 212 3.95 46.64 13.31
N TRP A 213 3.01 47.56 13.05
CA TRP A 213 1.56 47.31 13.09
C TRP A 213 0.93 47.09 11.69
N SER A 214 1.69 46.62 10.70
CA SER A 214 1.16 46.30 9.36
C SER A 214 0.46 44.93 9.29
N ALA A 215 -0.31 44.73 8.22
CA ALA A 215 -0.83 43.41 7.83
C ALA A 215 0.31 42.43 7.46
N GLU A 216 1.38 42.90 6.82
CA GLU A 216 2.59 42.09 6.52
C GLU A 216 3.25 41.54 7.81
N SER A 217 3.37 42.38 8.85
CA SER A 217 3.83 41.96 10.18
C SER A 217 2.87 40.97 10.84
N CYS A 218 1.56 41.10 10.63
CA CYS A 218 0.59 40.11 11.10
C CYS A 218 0.78 38.75 10.39
N LEU A 219 0.92 38.76 9.05
CA LEU A 219 1.11 37.57 8.23
C LEU A 219 2.41 36.83 8.59
N SER A 220 3.51 37.58 8.75
CA SER A 220 4.81 37.04 9.18
C SER A 220 4.73 36.32 10.53
N LEU A 221 4.04 36.90 11.50
CA LEU A 221 3.85 36.30 12.82
C LEU A 221 2.96 35.05 12.78
N LEU A 222 1.95 34.99 11.91
CA LEU A 222 1.12 33.80 11.71
C LEU A 222 1.91 32.66 11.06
N ILE A 223 2.76 32.98 10.09
CA ILE A 223 3.71 32.03 9.48
C ILE A 223 4.65 31.45 10.55
N PHE A 224 5.19 32.28 11.44
CA PHE A 224 6.05 31.80 12.55
C PHE A 224 5.29 30.96 13.58
N ALA A 225 4.05 31.32 13.92
CA ALA A 225 3.21 30.56 14.82
C ALA A 225 2.90 29.16 14.26
N LEU A 226 2.50 29.09 12.99
CA LEU A 226 2.19 27.83 12.29
C LEU A 226 3.43 26.97 12.05
N GLY A 227 4.51 27.56 11.51
CA GLY A 227 5.79 26.89 11.29
C GLY A 227 6.48 26.40 12.56
N SER A 228 6.02 26.85 13.74
CA SER A 228 6.47 26.34 15.05
C SER A 228 5.74 25.05 15.47
N ILE A 229 4.45 24.90 15.15
CA ILE A 229 3.65 23.72 15.54
C ILE A 229 3.48 22.67 14.43
N SER A 230 3.89 22.99 13.20
CA SER A 230 3.91 22.05 12.09
C SER A 230 5.09 21.07 12.18
N THR A 231 4.81 19.78 12.06
CA THR A 231 5.81 18.69 11.99
C THR A 231 5.57 17.82 10.75
N PRO A 232 6.53 16.97 10.36
CA PRO A 232 6.26 15.81 9.52
C PRO A 232 5.10 14.95 10.07
N PHE A 233 4.50 14.14 9.21
CA PHE A 233 3.42 13.22 9.58
C PHE A 233 3.95 12.08 10.48
N GLY A 234 3.37 11.92 11.66
CA GLY A 234 3.75 10.91 12.64
C GLY A 234 3.46 11.32 14.09
N PRO A 235 3.71 10.45 15.08
CA PRO A 235 3.47 10.73 16.49
C PRO A 235 4.55 11.68 17.07
N SER A 236 4.37 12.99 16.87
CA SER A 236 5.21 14.01 17.51
C SER A 236 4.54 14.60 18.75
N HIS A 237 5.14 14.37 19.92
CA HIS A 237 4.73 15.05 21.15
C HIS A 237 5.34 16.46 21.30
N GLU A 238 6.28 16.87 20.43
CA GLU A 238 7.08 18.10 20.61
C GLU A 238 6.31 19.41 20.45
N THR A 239 5.13 19.38 19.83
CA THR A 239 4.27 20.55 19.54
C THR A 239 2.97 20.55 20.35
N MET A 240 2.78 19.55 21.23
CA MET A 240 1.61 19.39 22.09
C MET A 240 1.47 20.52 23.12
N PRO A 241 0.24 20.80 23.61
CA PRO A 241 0.02 21.74 24.71
C PRO A 241 0.92 21.44 25.93
N GLY A 242 1.59 22.47 26.45
CA GLY A 242 2.55 22.37 27.55
C GLY A 242 4.03 22.25 27.14
N THR A 243 4.33 22.03 25.86
CA THR A 243 5.71 22.06 25.35
C THR A 243 6.26 23.49 25.15
N VAL A 244 7.59 23.62 25.15
CA VAL A 244 8.29 24.89 24.83
C VAL A 244 7.97 25.35 23.40
N THR A 245 7.87 24.41 22.45
CA THR A 245 7.54 24.71 21.06
C THR A 245 6.12 25.28 20.92
N HIS A 246 5.16 24.67 21.61
CA HIS A 246 3.79 25.16 21.68
C HIS A 246 3.70 26.54 22.37
N ALA A 247 4.48 26.77 23.43
CA ALA A 247 4.56 28.08 24.09
C ALA A 247 5.08 29.18 23.14
N LYS A 248 6.19 28.94 22.43
CA LYS A 248 6.72 29.87 21.40
C LYS A 248 5.71 30.14 20.28
N ALA A 249 4.95 29.12 19.85
CA ALA A 249 3.90 29.30 18.86
C ALA A 249 2.75 30.19 19.38
N GLN A 250 2.37 30.05 20.67
CA GLN A 250 1.41 30.96 21.30
C GLN A 250 1.94 32.38 21.44
N GLU A 251 3.25 32.60 21.62
CA GLU A 251 3.86 33.94 21.67
C GLU A 251 3.75 34.65 20.31
N TYR A 252 4.15 33.97 19.23
CA TYR A 252 3.96 34.46 17.86
C TYR A 252 2.47 34.72 17.55
N PHE A 253 1.58 33.78 17.88
CA PHE A 253 0.14 33.98 17.66
C PHE A 253 -0.43 35.13 18.48
N ARG A 254 -0.06 35.30 19.76
CA ARG A 254 -0.49 36.45 20.58
C ARG A 254 0.02 37.77 20.02
N ALA A 255 1.20 37.79 19.40
CA ALA A 255 1.72 38.97 18.70
C ALA A 255 0.94 39.25 17.41
N ALA A 256 0.54 38.22 16.65
CA ALA A 256 -0.32 38.35 15.48
C ALA A 256 -1.74 38.80 15.86
N GLN A 257 -2.34 38.20 16.89
CA GLN A 257 -3.71 38.45 17.36
C GLN A 257 -3.95 39.92 17.70
N LYS A 258 -2.95 40.60 18.30
CA LYS A 258 -3.00 42.05 18.56
C LYS A 258 -3.19 42.88 17.28
N ARG A 259 -2.74 42.37 16.13
CA ARG A 259 -2.81 43.00 14.80
C ARG A 259 -4.00 42.53 13.95
N LEU A 260 -4.85 41.62 14.41
CA LEU A 260 -6.01 41.19 13.62
C LEU A 260 -7.09 42.29 13.48
N GLY A 261 -7.14 43.25 14.42
CA GLY A 261 -8.18 44.29 14.45
C GLY A 261 -8.15 45.26 13.27
N ILE A 262 -6.99 45.52 12.67
CA ILE A 262 -6.88 46.39 11.47
C ILE A 262 -7.35 45.69 10.20
N LEU A 263 -7.29 44.36 10.16
CA LEU A 263 -7.63 43.55 8.98
C LEU A 263 -9.14 43.57 8.69
N LEU A 264 -9.95 43.79 9.74
CA LEU A 264 -11.41 43.94 9.64
C LEU A 264 -11.83 45.24 8.92
N SER A 265 -10.88 46.06 8.48
CA SER A 265 -11.11 47.29 7.71
C SER A 265 -10.06 47.48 6.60
N ALA A 266 -9.43 46.40 6.16
CA ALA A 266 -8.50 46.37 5.03
C ALA A 266 -9.06 45.52 3.90
N ASP A 267 -9.23 46.12 2.72
CA ASP A 267 -9.80 45.49 1.53
C ASP A 267 -8.73 44.77 0.67
N ASP A 268 -7.68 44.23 1.32
CA ASP A 268 -6.54 43.59 0.66
C ASP A 268 -6.50 42.08 0.90
N ILE A 269 -5.76 41.37 0.04
CA ILE A 269 -5.63 39.90 0.11
C ILE A 269 -4.89 39.42 1.38
N ILE A 270 -4.05 40.27 1.99
CA ILE A 270 -3.27 39.96 3.19
C ILE A 270 -4.20 39.88 4.40
N ALA A 271 -5.22 40.73 4.48
CA ALA A 271 -6.28 40.63 5.48
C ALA A 271 -6.99 39.27 5.43
N ALA A 272 -7.45 38.84 4.25
CA ALA A 272 -8.06 37.52 4.06
C ALA A 272 -7.09 36.37 4.41
N GLN A 273 -5.84 36.43 3.94
CA GLN A 273 -4.79 35.43 4.24
C GLN A 273 -4.51 35.32 5.75
N CYS A 274 -4.36 36.44 6.45
CA CYS A 274 -4.16 36.48 7.90
C CYS A 274 -5.36 35.94 8.68
N LEU A 275 -6.59 36.27 8.26
CA LEU A 275 -7.80 35.73 8.88
C LEU A 275 -7.87 34.21 8.67
N PHE A 276 -7.67 33.72 7.44
CA PHE A 276 -7.66 32.28 7.15
C PHE A 276 -6.58 31.53 7.95
N LEU A 277 -5.34 32.02 7.96
CA LEU A 277 -4.24 31.39 8.72
C LEU A 277 -4.44 31.46 10.23
N SER A 278 -5.18 32.45 10.74
CA SER A 278 -5.64 32.46 12.14
C SER A 278 -6.65 31.35 12.43
N GLY A 279 -7.48 31.00 11.43
CA GLY A 279 -8.34 29.82 11.47
C GLY A 279 -7.55 28.52 11.46
N VAL A 280 -6.57 28.38 10.56
CA VAL A 280 -5.66 27.21 10.50
C VAL A 280 -4.92 27.02 11.83
N TYR A 281 -4.39 28.09 12.43
CA TYR A 281 -3.72 28.00 13.74
C TYR A 281 -4.67 27.49 14.83
N MET A 282 -5.92 27.98 14.86
CA MET A 282 -6.93 27.50 15.80
C MET A 282 -7.29 26.01 15.57
N MET A 283 -7.23 25.50 14.34
CA MET A 283 -7.36 24.05 14.09
C MET A 283 -6.17 23.27 14.65
N CYS A 284 -4.93 23.72 14.41
CA CYS A 284 -3.72 23.06 14.91
C CYS A 284 -3.63 23.00 16.46
N ILE A 285 -4.42 23.81 17.19
CA ILE A 285 -4.54 23.75 18.66
C ILE A 285 -5.91 23.22 19.14
N PHE A 286 -6.66 22.53 18.28
CA PHE A 286 -7.96 21.92 18.58
C PHE A 286 -8.98 22.90 19.17
N GLN A 287 -9.19 24.03 18.49
CA GLN A 287 -10.17 25.06 18.84
C GLN A 287 -11.16 25.33 17.68
N PRO A 288 -11.92 24.33 17.20
CA PRO A 288 -12.66 24.40 15.94
C PRO A 288 -13.71 25.52 15.89
N VAL A 289 -14.42 25.80 16.99
CA VAL A 289 -15.37 26.94 17.08
C VAL A 289 -14.68 28.30 16.93
N LYS A 290 -13.40 28.43 17.34
CA LYS A 290 -12.59 29.64 17.11
C LYS A 290 -12.05 29.68 15.68
N ALA A 291 -11.68 28.53 15.11
CA ALA A 291 -11.24 28.40 13.72
C ALA A 291 -12.34 28.81 12.73
N TRP A 292 -13.54 28.25 12.88
CA TRP A 292 -14.73 28.60 12.08
C TRP A 292 -14.98 30.10 12.04
N ARG A 293 -14.94 30.78 13.20
CA ARG A 293 -15.12 32.25 13.26
C ARG A 293 -14.11 32.99 12.38
N TYR A 294 -12.86 32.53 12.32
CA TYR A 294 -11.83 33.14 11.48
C TYR A 294 -12.04 32.82 9.98
N PHE A 295 -12.47 31.61 9.62
CA PHE A 295 -12.84 31.27 8.24
C PHE A 295 -14.04 32.09 7.72
N VAL A 296 -15.06 32.33 8.57
CA VAL A 296 -16.18 33.25 8.25
C VAL A 296 -15.69 34.69 8.05
N GLN A 297 -14.76 35.18 8.88
CA GLN A 297 -14.21 36.52 8.71
C GLN A 297 -13.35 36.64 7.44
N ALA A 298 -12.57 35.62 7.09
CA ALA A 298 -11.85 35.56 5.82
C ALA A 298 -12.81 35.58 4.62
N LEU A 299 -13.87 34.77 4.64
CA LEU A 299 -14.93 34.80 3.62
C LEU A 299 -15.60 36.16 3.47
N ALA A 300 -15.88 36.84 4.59
CA ALA A 300 -16.51 38.16 4.59
C ALA A 300 -15.58 39.22 3.97
N ASN A 301 -14.28 39.18 4.27
CA ASN A 301 -13.27 40.03 3.65
C ASN A 301 -13.12 39.74 2.15
N CYS A 302 -13.15 38.47 1.75
CA CYS A 302 -13.09 38.06 0.35
C CYS A 302 -14.28 38.52 -0.51
N GLN A 303 -15.40 39.01 0.05
CA GLN A 303 -16.57 39.44 -0.75
C GLN A 303 -16.27 40.65 -1.67
N GLN A 304 -15.20 41.41 -1.41
CA GLN A 304 -14.79 42.56 -2.23
C GLN A 304 -13.87 42.17 -3.41
N LEU A 305 -13.52 40.89 -3.58
CA LEU A 305 -12.57 40.45 -4.60
C LEU A 305 -13.19 40.57 -6.02
N PRO A 306 -12.54 41.27 -6.98
CA PRO A 306 -13.17 41.63 -8.27
C PRO A 306 -13.75 40.48 -9.10
N PHE A 307 -13.15 39.29 -9.02
CA PHE A 307 -13.61 38.12 -9.78
C PHE A 307 -14.99 37.59 -9.34
N LEU A 308 -15.46 37.97 -8.14
CA LEU A 308 -16.79 37.59 -7.65
C LEU A 308 -17.94 38.40 -8.27
N THR A 309 -17.64 39.47 -9.02
CA THR A 309 -18.68 40.25 -9.71
C THR A 309 -19.43 39.40 -10.75
N PRO A 310 -20.77 39.56 -10.92
CA PRO A 310 -21.53 38.81 -11.90
C PRO A 310 -20.97 38.93 -13.34
N GLU A 311 -20.47 40.11 -13.69
CA GLU A 311 -19.87 40.41 -14.99
C GLU A 311 -18.51 39.70 -15.20
N ALA A 312 -17.79 39.34 -14.14
CA ALA A 312 -16.58 38.52 -14.22
C ALA A 312 -16.93 37.02 -14.29
N GLN A 313 -17.87 36.56 -13.46
CA GLN A 313 -18.36 35.18 -13.49
C GLN A 313 -18.95 34.80 -14.86
N GLN A 314 -19.73 35.70 -15.48
CA GLN A 314 -20.29 35.47 -16.81
C GLN A 314 -19.21 35.44 -17.92
N ARG A 315 -18.10 36.18 -17.78
CA ARG A 315 -16.96 36.07 -18.71
C ARG A 315 -16.26 34.72 -18.59
N TYR A 316 -16.06 34.24 -17.36
CA TYR A 316 -15.47 32.92 -17.09
C TYR A 316 -16.32 31.79 -17.70
N GLN A 317 -17.65 31.86 -17.56
CA GLN A 317 -18.57 30.91 -18.20
C GLN A 317 -18.45 30.95 -19.73
N ASN A 318 -18.62 32.14 -20.34
CA ASN A 318 -18.63 32.30 -21.80
C ASN A 318 -17.30 31.96 -22.50
N HIS A 319 -16.15 32.08 -21.83
CA HIS A 319 -14.86 31.72 -22.45
C HIS A 319 -14.60 30.21 -22.47
N VAL A 320 -14.97 29.47 -21.43
CA VAL A 320 -14.72 28.02 -21.39
C VAL A 320 -15.57 27.27 -22.42
N GLU A 321 -16.78 27.75 -22.73
CA GLU A 321 -17.58 27.23 -23.86
C GLU A 321 -16.95 27.49 -25.25
N SER A 322 -15.94 28.35 -25.34
CA SER A 322 -15.33 28.78 -26.61
C SER A 322 -13.95 28.16 -26.91
N GLY A 323 -13.31 27.51 -25.93
CA GLY A 323 -12.01 26.84 -26.10
C GLY A 323 -10.84 27.75 -26.48
N ALA A 324 -10.89 29.05 -26.13
CA ALA A 324 -9.85 30.03 -26.44
C ALA A 324 -8.74 30.09 -25.37
N ASP A 325 -7.52 30.44 -25.78
CA ASP A 325 -6.27 30.28 -25.00
C ASP A 325 -6.31 30.82 -23.57
N SER A 326 -5.99 29.95 -22.61
CA SER A 326 -6.02 30.21 -21.15
C SER A 326 -4.97 31.21 -20.63
N GLN A 327 -4.15 31.82 -21.50
CA GLN A 327 -2.95 32.60 -21.12
C GLN A 327 -3.23 33.96 -20.42
N THR A 328 -4.48 34.35 -20.19
CA THR A 328 -4.84 35.76 -19.85
C THR A 328 -5.28 35.99 -18.39
N TYR A 329 -5.33 34.97 -17.52
CA TYR A 329 -5.83 35.09 -16.14
C TYR A 329 -4.74 35.05 -15.04
N SER A 330 -3.56 35.64 -15.30
CA SER A 330 -2.38 35.54 -14.41
C SER A 330 -2.35 36.49 -13.19
N ILE A 331 -3.50 36.87 -12.61
CA ILE A 331 -3.58 37.77 -11.45
C ILE A 331 -4.54 37.24 -10.36
N ASP A 332 -5.67 36.64 -10.74
CA ASP A 332 -6.73 36.29 -9.79
C ASP A 332 -6.48 34.98 -9.03
N THR A 333 -5.51 34.14 -9.44
CA THR A 333 -5.14 32.84 -8.85
C THR A 333 -5.15 32.83 -7.31
N LEU A 334 -4.43 33.76 -6.65
CA LEU A 334 -4.36 33.79 -5.19
C LEU A 334 -5.66 34.30 -4.54
N GLN A 335 -6.40 35.18 -5.22
CA GLN A 335 -7.70 35.68 -4.76
C GLN A 335 -8.76 34.57 -4.78
N GLN A 336 -8.74 33.78 -5.85
CA GLN A 336 -9.59 32.60 -6.01
C GLN A 336 -9.22 31.52 -4.97
N ALA A 337 -7.93 31.26 -4.73
CA ALA A 337 -7.47 30.33 -3.71
C ALA A 337 -7.88 30.74 -2.28
N ILE A 338 -7.69 32.00 -1.88
CA ILE A 338 -8.06 32.42 -0.51
C ILE A 338 -9.57 32.34 -0.28
N TYR A 339 -10.38 32.66 -1.30
CA TYR A 339 -11.83 32.46 -1.27
C TYR A 339 -12.20 30.98 -1.17
N TRP A 340 -11.63 30.12 -2.02
CA TRP A 340 -11.91 28.68 -2.04
C TRP A 340 -11.51 27.96 -0.75
N SER A 341 -10.33 28.26 -0.22
CA SER A 341 -9.86 27.71 1.06
C SER A 341 -10.74 28.16 2.21
N SER A 342 -11.11 29.44 2.27
CA SER A 342 -12.00 29.95 3.31
C SER A 342 -13.42 29.35 3.21
N TRP A 343 -13.95 29.16 2.00
CA TRP A 343 -15.24 28.50 1.78
C TRP A 343 -15.21 27.03 2.22
N LYS A 344 -14.25 26.27 1.72
CA LYS A 344 -14.01 24.86 2.06
C LYS A 344 -13.94 24.66 3.58
N SER A 345 -13.09 25.41 4.27
CA SER A 345 -12.90 25.27 5.72
C SER A 345 -14.08 25.78 6.55
N GLU A 346 -14.86 26.76 6.08
CA GLU A 346 -16.09 27.18 6.76
C GLU A 346 -17.20 26.12 6.63
N ARG A 347 -17.40 25.56 5.41
CA ARG A 347 -18.40 24.53 5.14
C ARG A 347 -18.11 23.23 5.91
N GLU A 348 -16.85 22.79 5.94
CA GLU A 348 -16.39 21.63 6.71
C GLU A 348 -16.72 21.80 8.21
N MET A 349 -16.20 22.88 8.82
CA MET A 349 -16.46 23.15 10.24
C MET A 349 -17.95 23.35 10.56
N ARG A 350 -18.75 23.88 9.63
CA ARG A 350 -20.20 24.04 9.83
C ARG A 350 -20.93 22.70 9.88
N GLY A 351 -20.54 21.72 9.06
CA GLY A 351 -21.12 20.39 9.06
C GLY A 351 -20.92 19.68 10.39
N ASP A 352 -19.68 19.69 10.91
CA ASP A 352 -19.33 18.99 12.15
C ASP A 352 -19.79 19.71 13.42
N LEU A 353 -19.80 21.05 13.43
CA LEU A 353 -20.16 21.85 14.62
C LEU A 353 -21.66 22.15 14.76
N TYR A 354 -22.52 21.62 13.87
CA TYR A 354 -23.98 21.81 13.86
C TYR A 354 -24.43 23.28 14.01
N LEU A 355 -23.69 24.21 13.41
CA LEU A 355 -23.88 25.63 13.65
C LEU A 355 -25.15 26.16 12.95
N PRO A 356 -26.08 26.79 13.68
CA PRO A 356 -27.33 27.28 13.11
C PRO A 356 -27.05 28.27 11.99
N ASP A 357 -27.78 28.13 10.89
CA ASP A 357 -27.59 28.94 9.69
C ASP A 357 -28.55 30.15 9.65
N PHE A 358 -28.15 31.19 8.92
CA PHE A 358 -28.92 32.42 8.75
C PHE A 358 -30.00 32.29 7.66
N ALA A 359 -30.82 31.24 7.79
CA ALA A 359 -32.02 30.99 6.99
C ALA A 359 -31.83 30.95 5.46
N LEU A 360 -30.69 30.46 4.97
CA LEU A 360 -30.56 30.03 3.58
C LEU A 360 -31.42 28.78 3.35
N SER A 361 -31.95 28.58 2.13
CA SER A 361 -32.72 27.37 1.84
C SER A 361 -31.82 26.15 1.71
N GLU A 362 -32.38 24.95 1.92
CA GLU A 362 -31.68 23.67 1.70
C GLU A 362 -31.09 23.52 0.29
N LYS A 363 -31.63 24.24 -0.71
CA LYS A 363 -31.08 24.27 -2.06
C LYS A 363 -29.85 25.17 -2.15
N GLU A 364 -29.88 26.36 -1.55
CA GLU A 364 -28.77 27.31 -1.56
C GLU A 364 -27.56 26.80 -0.76
N LEU A 365 -27.81 26.04 0.32
CA LEU A 365 -26.78 25.42 1.15
C LEU A 365 -25.90 24.39 0.42
N ALA A 366 -26.37 23.80 -0.69
CA ALA A 366 -25.68 22.74 -1.42
C ALA A 366 -24.73 23.23 -2.54
N PHE A 367 -24.72 24.53 -2.86
CA PHE A 367 -23.92 25.04 -3.97
C PHE A 367 -22.50 25.41 -3.54
N TYR A 368 -21.54 24.71 -4.13
CA TYR A 368 -20.17 25.21 -4.27
C TYR A 368 -20.11 26.37 -5.28
N PRO A 369 -19.12 27.28 -5.17
CA PRO A 369 -18.90 28.33 -6.16
C PRO A 369 -18.70 27.74 -7.58
N PRO A 370 -19.18 28.39 -8.65
CA PRO A 370 -19.27 27.77 -9.98
C PRO A 370 -17.92 27.64 -10.71
N PHE A 371 -16.94 28.48 -10.37
CA PHE A 371 -15.61 28.52 -11.00
C PHE A 371 -14.60 27.63 -10.24
N PHE A 372 -13.60 27.06 -10.91
CA PHE A 372 -12.44 26.46 -10.25
C PHE A 372 -11.33 27.51 -10.06
N PRO A 373 -10.50 27.42 -9.01
CA PRO A 373 -9.38 28.35 -8.82
C PRO A 373 -8.27 28.06 -9.84
N THR A 374 -7.98 29.01 -10.72
CA THR A 374 -7.02 28.85 -11.82
C THR A 374 -5.58 28.81 -11.30
N PRO A 375 -4.80 27.74 -11.58
CA PRO A 375 -3.40 27.63 -11.14
C PRO A 375 -2.50 28.70 -11.78
N PRO A 376 -1.34 29.01 -11.18
CA PRO A 376 -0.43 30.03 -11.71
C PRO A 376 0.17 29.62 -13.07
N ALA A 377 0.42 30.61 -13.92
CA ALA A 377 0.98 30.38 -15.25
C ALA A 377 2.37 29.69 -15.18
N PRO A 378 2.64 28.67 -16.02
CA PRO A 378 3.89 27.92 -15.97
C PRO A 378 5.13 28.80 -16.20
N ARG A 379 6.17 28.58 -15.40
CA ARG A 379 7.52 29.12 -15.61
C ARG A 379 8.38 28.06 -16.32
N ALA A 380 9.36 28.48 -17.11
CA ALA A 380 10.10 27.61 -18.01
C ALA A 380 10.81 26.44 -17.27
N GLU A 381 10.74 25.24 -17.83
CA GLU A 381 11.09 23.97 -17.16
C GLU A 381 12.53 23.90 -16.62
N VAL A 382 13.46 24.64 -17.23
CA VAL A 382 14.86 24.74 -16.78
C VAL A 382 14.97 25.29 -15.34
N GLU A 383 14.06 26.17 -14.94
CA GLU A 383 13.94 26.64 -13.55
C GLU A 383 13.16 25.64 -12.69
N ALA A 384 12.07 25.07 -13.22
CA ALA A 384 11.18 24.18 -12.45
C ALA A 384 11.77 22.81 -12.09
N ALA A 385 12.79 22.34 -12.82
CA ALA A 385 13.55 21.13 -12.50
C ALA A 385 14.77 21.38 -11.60
N SER A 386 15.09 22.64 -11.26
CA SER A 386 16.24 23.02 -10.43
C SER A 386 15.88 23.78 -9.15
N ASP A 387 14.68 24.36 -9.06
CA ASP A 387 14.15 25.00 -7.85
C ASP A 387 13.10 24.12 -7.13
N PRO A 388 13.40 23.53 -5.96
CA PRO A 388 12.45 22.69 -5.22
C PRO A 388 11.20 23.43 -4.73
N ARG A 389 11.17 24.78 -4.80
CA ARG A 389 9.95 25.57 -4.53
C ARG A 389 8.91 25.38 -5.61
N LEU A 390 9.32 25.41 -6.89
CA LEU A 390 8.44 25.21 -8.04
C LEU A 390 7.92 23.76 -8.14
N ALA A 391 8.66 22.79 -7.59
CA ALA A 391 8.17 21.43 -7.39
C ALA A 391 7.02 21.38 -6.37
N ARG A 392 7.22 21.89 -5.15
CA ARG A 392 6.19 21.91 -4.10
C ARG A 392 4.95 22.72 -4.49
N GLU A 393 5.13 23.87 -5.14
CA GLU A 393 4.01 24.71 -5.61
C GLU A 393 3.11 23.92 -6.57
N ARG A 394 3.70 23.16 -7.50
CA ARG A 394 2.99 22.29 -8.44
C ARG A 394 2.17 21.20 -7.72
N THR A 395 2.81 20.45 -6.81
CA THR A 395 2.15 19.38 -6.04
C THR A 395 1.03 19.93 -5.15
N SER A 396 1.23 21.10 -4.54
CA SER A 396 0.20 21.79 -3.75
C SER A 396 -1.04 22.13 -4.59
N TRP A 397 -0.85 22.69 -5.79
CA TRP A 397 -1.96 23.01 -6.71
C TRP A 397 -2.69 21.76 -7.20
N TYR A 398 -1.98 20.68 -7.52
CA TYR A 398 -2.59 19.41 -7.90
C TYR A 398 -3.43 18.82 -6.74
N PHE A 399 -2.91 18.83 -5.51
CA PHE A 399 -3.63 18.33 -4.33
C PHE A 399 -4.90 19.13 -4.10
N TYR A 400 -4.77 20.46 -4.17
CA TYR A 400 -5.86 21.40 -3.93
C TYR A 400 -7.03 21.26 -4.91
N LEU A 401 -6.75 21.11 -6.21
CA LEU A 401 -7.77 20.93 -7.25
C LEU A 401 -8.43 19.53 -7.19
N SER A 402 -7.65 18.50 -6.89
CA SER A 402 -8.15 17.14 -6.64
C SER A 402 -9.11 17.11 -5.44
N GLU A 403 -8.76 17.81 -4.34
CA GLU A 403 -9.62 17.87 -3.16
C GLU A 403 -10.91 18.68 -3.40
N ILE A 404 -10.84 19.78 -4.15
CA ILE A 404 -12.03 20.58 -4.52
C ILE A 404 -12.99 19.78 -5.41
N SER A 405 -12.48 19.02 -6.39
CA SER A 405 -13.31 18.20 -7.27
C SER A 405 -13.99 17.05 -6.50
N LEU A 406 -13.26 16.35 -5.61
CA LEU A 406 -13.82 15.33 -4.73
C LEU A 406 -14.95 15.87 -3.84
N ARG A 407 -14.73 17.02 -3.18
CA ARG A 407 -15.71 17.62 -2.26
C ARG A 407 -16.99 18.08 -2.96
N ARG A 408 -16.88 18.59 -4.19
CA ARG A 408 -18.03 18.86 -5.07
C ARG A 408 -18.78 17.58 -5.44
N LEU A 409 -18.06 16.52 -5.85
CA LEU A 409 -18.67 15.24 -6.23
C LEU A 409 -19.44 14.60 -5.07
N ALA A 410 -18.83 14.51 -3.89
CA ALA A 410 -19.46 13.98 -2.68
C ALA A 410 -20.72 14.79 -2.28
N SER A 411 -20.66 16.12 -2.39
CA SER A 411 -21.81 16.98 -2.10
C SER A 411 -22.93 16.87 -3.14
N ARG A 412 -22.61 16.67 -4.42
CA ARG A 412 -23.61 16.38 -5.47
C ARG A 412 -24.35 15.07 -5.17
N ILE A 413 -23.60 13.99 -4.91
CA ILE A 413 -24.16 12.68 -4.57
C ILE A 413 -25.06 12.80 -3.32
N SER A 414 -24.60 13.50 -2.29
CA SER A 414 -25.39 13.72 -1.06
C SER A 414 -26.69 14.48 -1.33
N ALA A 415 -26.65 15.56 -2.11
CA ALA A 415 -27.83 16.36 -2.44
C ALA A 415 -28.85 15.58 -3.29
N GLU A 416 -28.38 14.80 -4.27
CA GLU A 416 -29.24 13.96 -5.12
C GLU A 416 -29.88 12.80 -4.34
N MET A 417 -29.15 12.15 -3.42
CA MET A 417 -29.75 11.10 -2.56
C MET A 417 -30.82 11.66 -1.61
N VAL A 418 -30.65 12.90 -1.12
CA VAL A 418 -31.70 13.62 -0.37
C VAL A 418 -32.86 14.05 -1.29
N GLY A 419 -32.59 14.32 -2.57
CA GLY A 419 -33.63 14.49 -3.61
C GLY A 419 -34.48 13.22 -3.79
N LEU A 420 -33.83 12.07 -3.99
CA LEU A 420 -34.49 10.77 -4.13
C LEU A 420 -35.29 10.38 -2.87
N GLN A 421 -34.87 10.77 -1.67
CA GLN A 421 -35.65 10.60 -0.44
C GLN A 421 -36.97 11.37 -0.48
N LYS A 422 -36.95 12.60 -1.02
CA LYS A 422 -38.11 13.49 -1.12
C LYS A 422 -39.08 13.06 -2.23
N GLU A 423 -38.56 12.48 -3.32
CA GLU A 423 -39.37 11.93 -4.42
C GLU A 423 -39.96 10.54 -4.09
N TYR A 424 -39.19 9.67 -3.42
CA TYR A 424 -39.55 8.29 -3.10
C TYR A 424 -39.60 8.03 -1.58
N PRO A 425 -40.49 8.66 -0.80
CA PRO A 425 -40.50 8.56 0.67
C PRO A 425 -40.80 7.15 1.23
N GLY A 426 -41.29 6.22 0.41
CA GLY A 426 -41.47 4.83 0.79
C GLY A 426 -40.16 4.03 0.67
N ARG A 427 -39.67 3.48 1.80
CA ARG A 427 -38.38 2.77 1.93
C ARG A 427 -38.00 1.86 0.76
N GLN A 428 -38.93 1.04 0.26
CA GLN A 428 -38.65 0.09 -0.82
C GLN A 428 -38.59 0.76 -2.22
N ALA A 429 -39.31 1.86 -2.45
CA ALA A 429 -39.19 2.65 -3.66
C ALA A 429 -37.87 3.43 -3.68
N TYR A 430 -37.50 4.06 -2.56
CA TYR A 430 -36.18 4.69 -2.40
C TYR A 430 -35.04 3.72 -2.69
N LEU A 431 -35.04 2.53 -2.06
CA LEU A 431 -33.93 1.58 -2.22
C LEU A 431 -33.76 1.11 -3.68
N LEU A 432 -34.84 1.03 -4.46
CA LEU A 432 -34.76 0.72 -5.90
C LEU A 432 -34.22 1.90 -6.72
N ALA A 433 -34.68 3.12 -6.46
CA ALA A 433 -34.20 4.33 -7.14
C ALA A 433 -32.72 4.63 -6.80
N ALA A 434 -32.37 4.56 -5.51
CA ALA A 434 -31.01 4.74 -5.02
C ALA A 434 -30.07 3.67 -5.58
N ALA A 435 -30.43 2.38 -5.59
CA ALA A 435 -29.59 1.34 -6.18
C ALA A 435 -29.31 1.56 -7.68
N ALA A 436 -30.30 2.04 -8.44
CA ALA A 436 -30.12 2.39 -9.86
C ALA A 436 -29.25 3.64 -10.07
N ALA A 437 -29.26 4.59 -9.12
CA ALA A 437 -28.42 5.77 -9.14
C ALA A 437 -26.98 5.48 -8.68
N THR A 438 -26.79 4.61 -7.67
CA THR A 438 -25.48 4.23 -7.12
C THR A 438 -24.51 3.75 -8.19
N GLN A 439 -24.94 2.90 -9.12
CA GLN A 439 -24.07 2.44 -10.22
C GLN A 439 -23.47 3.62 -11.02
N GLN A 440 -24.29 4.65 -11.31
CA GLN A 440 -23.83 5.82 -12.07
C GLN A 440 -22.90 6.71 -11.26
N TYR A 441 -23.04 6.72 -9.93
CA TYR A 441 -22.12 7.44 -9.03
C TYR A 441 -20.82 6.67 -8.77
N GLU A 442 -20.86 5.33 -8.74
CA GLU A 442 -19.67 4.49 -8.77
C GLU A 442 -18.89 4.69 -10.07
N GLU A 443 -19.57 4.73 -11.23
CA GLU A 443 -18.96 5.09 -12.52
C GLU A 443 -18.29 6.48 -12.46
N GLN A 444 -18.98 7.53 -11.98
CA GLN A 444 -18.42 8.88 -11.83
C GLN A 444 -17.23 8.96 -10.84
N VAL A 445 -17.26 8.20 -9.74
CA VAL A 445 -16.14 8.15 -8.77
C VAL A 445 -14.93 7.44 -9.39
N ASN A 446 -15.14 6.37 -10.16
CA ASN A 446 -14.08 5.69 -10.90
C ASN A 446 -13.49 6.56 -12.01
N GLU A 447 -14.32 7.34 -12.72
CA GLU A 447 -13.84 8.34 -13.70
C GLU A 447 -13.01 9.43 -13.03
N TRP A 448 -13.47 9.96 -11.88
CA TRP A 448 -12.71 10.92 -11.07
C TRP A 448 -11.35 10.34 -10.64
N ILE A 449 -11.33 9.12 -10.09
CA ILE A 449 -10.09 8.39 -9.75
C ILE A 449 -9.15 8.25 -10.95
N ALA A 450 -9.66 7.87 -12.13
CA ALA A 450 -8.87 7.63 -13.34
C ALA A 450 -8.35 8.91 -14.04
N SER A 451 -8.76 10.08 -13.53
CA SER A 451 -8.36 11.41 -14.00
C SER A 451 -7.47 12.18 -13.01
N LEU A 452 -7.10 11.58 -11.87
CA LEU A 452 -6.13 12.19 -10.95
C LEU A 452 -4.73 12.34 -11.58
N PRO A 453 -3.99 13.43 -11.25
CA PRO A 453 -2.57 13.54 -11.57
C PRO A 453 -1.75 12.39 -10.96
N LEU A 454 -0.65 12.00 -11.62
CA LEU A 454 0.17 10.82 -11.26
C LEU A 454 0.52 10.76 -9.76
N GLY A 455 1.23 11.77 -9.23
CA GLY A 455 1.60 11.86 -7.80
C GLY A 455 0.45 12.10 -6.81
N LEU A 456 -0.81 11.92 -7.24
CA LEU A 456 -2.02 11.85 -6.40
C LEU A 456 -2.91 10.65 -6.74
N SER A 457 -2.50 9.83 -7.72
CA SER A 457 -3.19 8.63 -8.11
C SER A 457 -3.10 7.60 -6.99
N PHE A 458 -4.23 6.99 -6.63
CA PHE A 458 -4.28 5.90 -5.64
C PHE A 458 -3.54 4.62 -6.10
N GLY A 459 -2.99 4.61 -7.32
CA GLY A 459 -2.10 3.57 -7.84
C GLY A 459 -0.60 3.86 -7.66
N GLU A 460 -0.19 5.07 -7.27
CA GLU A 460 1.21 5.37 -6.94
C GLU A 460 1.51 5.13 -5.45
N PRO A 461 2.75 4.71 -5.11
CA PRO A 461 3.20 4.68 -3.73
C PRO A 461 3.21 6.10 -3.15
N PRO A 462 2.60 6.38 -1.98
CA PRO A 462 2.98 7.56 -1.18
C PRO A 462 4.50 7.66 -1.07
N GLU A 463 5.03 8.79 -1.55
CA GLU A 463 6.45 9.13 -1.51
C GLU A 463 6.93 9.22 -0.04
N GLU A 464 8.17 8.78 0.23
CA GLU A 464 8.82 9.11 1.49
C GLU A 464 9.26 10.58 1.42
N ASP A 465 8.79 11.41 2.36
CA ASP A 465 8.98 12.88 2.37
C ASP A 465 10.49 13.22 2.58
N ASP A 466 11.24 13.33 1.48
CA ASP A 466 12.72 13.27 1.42
C ASP A 466 13.44 14.56 1.89
N PHE A 467 13.01 15.10 3.04
CA PHE A 467 13.43 16.39 3.60
C PHE A 467 14.05 16.31 5.02
N ILE A 468 14.50 15.13 5.47
CA ILE A 468 15.08 14.93 6.82
C ILE A 468 16.51 14.34 6.84
N ASP A 469 17.51 15.08 6.34
CA ASP A 469 18.79 15.23 7.06
C ASP A 469 19.17 16.72 7.17
N GLY A 470 18.53 17.36 8.15
CA GLY A 470 18.71 18.75 8.53
C GLY A 470 19.57 18.95 9.78
N SER A 471 20.76 18.33 9.83
CA SER A 471 21.86 18.54 10.81
C SER A 471 21.91 17.69 12.09
N ARG A 472 23.04 16.98 12.20
CA ARG A 472 23.57 16.26 13.39
C ARG A 472 23.62 17.13 14.65
N HIS A 473 23.15 16.64 15.82
CA HIS A 473 23.74 17.03 17.12
C HIS A 473 23.55 16.05 18.33
N ARG A 474 24.04 14.81 18.19
CA ARG A 474 24.87 14.08 19.20
C ARG A 474 24.56 14.26 20.72
N ALA A 475 23.65 13.46 21.27
CA ALA A 475 23.55 13.08 22.70
C ALA A 475 22.39 12.05 22.87
N GLN A 476 22.44 10.95 23.63
CA GLN A 476 23.50 10.20 24.34
C GLN A 476 23.20 8.70 24.17
N LEU A 477 24.17 7.85 23.75
CA LEU A 477 24.07 6.39 23.91
C LEU A 477 25.45 5.72 23.79
N THR A 478 26.29 5.90 24.81
CA THR A 478 27.40 4.97 25.10
C THR A 478 26.79 3.71 25.74
N THR A 479 27.20 2.47 25.44
CA THR A 479 28.62 2.04 25.38
C THR A 479 28.88 0.80 24.50
N THR A 480 28.23 0.64 23.32
CA THR A 480 28.33 -0.62 22.53
C THR A 480 29.04 -0.50 21.17
N SER A 481 29.15 0.70 20.58
CA SER A 481 29.56 0.88 19.16
C SER A 481 31.08 0.77 18.85
N ARG A 482 31.93 0.41 19.82
CA ARG A 482 33.41 0.43 19.66
C ARG A 482 34.05 -0.80 19.00
N HIS A 483 33.28 -1.73 18.45
CA HIS A 483 33.80 -2.88 17.69
C HIS A 483 33.32 -2.98 16.24
N LEU A 484 32.25 -2.30 15.83
CA LEU A 484 31.76 -2.33 14.44
C LEU A 484 32.42 -1.27 13.54
N ALA A 485 32.87 -0.15 14.11
CA ALA A 485 33.44 0.99 13.39
C ALA A 485 34.79 0.74 12.66
N ASN A 486 35.34 -0.49 12.72
CA ASN A 486 36.60 -0.87 12.07
C ASN A 486 36.44 -1.75 10.82
N MET A 487 35.22 -2.12 10.40
CA MET A 487 34.99 -2.99 9.22
C MET A 487 34.56 -2.22 7.95
N SER A 488 34.43 -0.90 8.00
CA SER A 488 33.82 -0.05 6.97
C SER A 488 34.71 0.25 5.74
N ASN A 489 35.57 -0.67 5.31
CA ASN A 489 36.49 -0.43 4.18
C ASN A 489 36.73 -1.62 3.23
N SER A 490 35.80 -2.57 3.15
CA SER A 490 35.55 -3.39 1.94
C SER A 490 34.25 -4.17 2.07
N THR A 491 33.29 -4.00 1.17
CA THR A 491 32.22 -5.00 0.96
C THR A 491 32.85 -6.27 0.38
N PRO A 492 32.70 -7.45 1.00
CA PRO A 492 33.37 -8.67 0.53
C PRO A 492 32.74 -9.22 -0.76
N ASN A 493 31.46 -8.94 -1.00
CA ASN A 493 30.76 -9.31 -2.23
C ASN A 493 31.03 -8.28 -3.35
N PRO A 494 31.24 -8.71 -4.61
CA PRO A 494 31.34 -7.82 -5.77
C PRO A 494 29.98 -7.15 -6.05
N PRO A 495 29.95 -5.96 -6.70
CA PRO A 495 28.72 -5.24 -7.01
C PRO A 495 27.67 -6.09 -7.76
N CYS A 496 26.40 -5.94 -7.37
CA CYS A 496 25.30 -6.64 -8.01
C CYS A 496 25.07 -6.15 -9.46
N THR A 497 24.74 -7.09 -10.34
CA THR A 497 24.48 -6.90 -11.77
C THR A 497 23.34 -7.82 -12.20
N LEU A 498 22.61 -7.48 -13.28
CA LEU A 498 21.56 -8.38 -13.80
C LEU A 498 22.14 -9.77 -14.10
N LEU A 499 21.56 -10.77 -13.44
CA LEU A 499 21.89 -12.17 -13.62
C LEU A 499 21.06 -12.78 -14.74
N ARG A 500 21.65 -13.72 -15.47
CA ARG A 500 20.99 -14.44 -16.57
C ARG A 500 21.46 -15.88 -16.67
N VAL A 501 20.64 -16.72 -17.25
CA VAL A 501 20.96 -18.13 -17.54
C VAL A 501 21.80 -18.23 -18.81
N ASN A 502 22.93 -18.95 -18.73
CA ASN A 502 23.76 -19.32 -19.87
C ASN A 502 24.06 -20.83 -19.82
N GLY A 503 23.25 -21.62 -20.54
CA GLY A 503 23.27 -23.07 -20.44
C GLY A 503 22.96 -23.55 -19.03
N THR A 504 23.87 -24.35 -18.45
CA THR A 504 23.75 -24.87 -17.07
C THR A 504 24.20 -23.89 -15.99
N LYS A 505 24.53 -22.63 -16.32
CA LYS A 505 25.14 -21.65 -15.41
C LYS A 505 24.26 -20.42 -15.22
N ILE A 506 24.33 -19.81 -14.03
CA ILE A 506 23.94 -18.43 -13.80
C ILE A 506 25.18 -17.57 -14.06
N VAL A 507 25.04 -16.49 -14.83
CA VAL A 507 26.15 -15.58 -15.16
C VAL A 507 25.74 -14.12 -15.01
N ASN A 508 26.73 -13.26 -14.77
CA ASN A 508 26.57 -11.81 -14.65
C ASN A 508 26.55 -11.08 -16.01
N GLU A 509 26.52 -9.75 -15.97
CA GLU A 509 26.60 -8.87 -17.16
C GLU A 509 27.89 -9.08 -17.98
N ASN A 510 29.01 -9.46 -17.36
CA ASN A 510 30.28 -9.80 -18.03
C ASN A 510 30.30 -11.22 -18.63
N GLY A 511 29.37 -12.09 -18.23
CA GLY A 511 29.36 -13.52 -18.59
C GLY A 511 30.17 -14.42 -17.64
N GLU A 512 30.63 -13.89 -16.50
CA GLU A 512 31.30 -14.63 -15.42
C GLU A 512 30.27 -15.42 -14.62
N GLU A 513 30.64 -16.61 -14.15
CA GLU A 513 29.76 -17.52 -13.40
C GLU A 513 29.50 -17.04 -11.96
N VAL A 514 28.24 -17.04 -11.55
CA VAL A 514 27.80 -16.65 -10.21
C VAL A 514 27.14 -17.86 -9.54
N ILE A 515 27.77 -18.39 -8.50
CA ILE A 515 27.15 -19.38 -7.61
C ILE A 515 26.48 -18.62 -6.47
N LEU A 516 25.15 -18.67 -6.41
CA LEU A 516 24.37 -18.05 -5.35
C LEU A 516 24.43 -18.93 -4.10
N LYS A 517 24.84 -18.35 -2.97
CA LYS A 517 25.02 -19.01 -1.67
C LYS A 517 24.49 -18.13 -0.55
N GLY A 518 23.63 -18.70 0.29
CA GLY A 518 23.08 -17.99 1.44
C GLY A 518 21.93 -18.73 2.11
N ALA A 519 20.94 -17.99 2.59
CA ALA A 519 19.84 -18.54 3.39
C ALA A 519 18.51 -17.87 3.05
N ALA A 520 17.42 -18.50 3.50
CA ALA A 520 16.10 -17.88 3.48
C ALA A 520 15.81 -17.12 4.79
N VAL A 521 15.13 -15.97 4.70
CA VAL A 521 14.55 -15.24 5.84
C VAL A 521 13.10 -15.69 6.11
N GLY A 522 12.88 -17.02 6.15
CA GLY A 522 11.63 -17.62 6.58
C GLY A 522 11.28 -17.24 8.03
N GLY A 523 9.99 -17.25 8.37
CA GLY A 523 9.49 -16.79 9.67
C GLY A 523 9.28 -15.28 9.80
N MET A 524 9.67 -14.50 8.78
CA MET A 524 9.44 -13.06 8.69
C MET A 524 8.16 -12.75 7.89
N LEU A 525 8.26 -12.52 6.58
CA LEU A 525 7.11 -12.16 5.72
C LEU A 525 6.27 -13.36 5.27
N ASN A 526 6.69 -14.57 5.65
CA ASN A 526 5.88 -15.78 5.65
C ASN A 526 6.19 -16.48 6.98
N MET A 527 5.26 -16.44 7.92
CA MET A 527 5.47 -16.98 9.28
C MET A 527 5.25 -18.49 9.29
N GLU A 528 6.01 -19.21 10.15
CA GLU A 528 5.79 -20.65 10.33
C GLU A 528 5.88 -21.07 11.78
N ASN A 529 5.05 -22.06 12.12
CA ASN A 529 4.78 -22.48 13.49
C ASN A 529 6.04 -22.93 14.26
N PHE A 530 6.99 -23.64 13.63
CA PHE A 530 8.24 -24.03 14.32
C PHE A 530 9.28 -22.90 14.38
N ILE A 531 9.22 -21.93 13.46
CA ILE A 531 10.22 -20.85 13.37
C ILE A 531 10.02 -19.82 14.49
N THR A 532 8.78 -19.47 14.82
CA THR A 532 8.44 -18.48 15.87
C THR A 532 7.67 -19.07 17.06
N GLY A 533 7.17 -20.31 16.98
CA GLY A 533 6.78 -21.13 18.15
C GLY A 533 5.28 -21.40 18.34
N TYR A 534 4.40 -20.71 17.62
CA TYR A 534 2.94 -20.93 17.62
C TYR A 534 2.54 -22.30 17.04
N SER A 535 1.25 -22.64 16.95
CA SER A 535 0.76 -23.83 16.22
C SER A 535 -0.25 -23.43 15.14
N GLY A 536 -0.27 -24.18 14.03
CA GLY A 536 -1.19 -23.94 12.90
C GLY A 536 -0.57 -23.11 11.78
N HIS A 537 -1.40 -22.29 11.14
CA HIS A 537 -1.10 -21.43 10.00
C HIS A 537 -0.85 -19.98 10.43
N GLU A 538 -0.28 -19.15 9.54
CA GLU A 538 0.00 -17.74 9.84
C GLU A 538 -1.29 -16.92 10.01
N SER A 539 -2.30 -17.12 9.16
CA SER A 539 -3.58 -16.41 9.27
C SER A 539 -4.29 -16.70 10.60
N GLU A 540 -4.35 -17.97 11.00
CA GLU A 540 -4.92 -18.43 12.28
C GLU A 540 -4.19 -17.82 13.49
N HIS A 541 -2.86 -17.74 13.41
CA HIS A 541 -2.03 -17.16 14.46
C HIS A 541 -2.24 -15.64 14.59
N ARG A 542 -2.34 -14.93 13.47
CA ARG A 542 -2.61 -13.49 13.42
C ARG A 542 -4.01 -13.17 13.96
N GLU A 543 -5.02 -13.92 13.55
CA GLU A 543 -6.40 -13.82 14.04
C GLU A 543 -6.49 -14.05 15.56
N ALA A 544 -5.91 -15.14 16.06
CA ALA A 544 -5.93 -15.45 17.49
C ALA A 544 -5.22 -14.38 18.35
N LEU A 545 -4.12 -13.80 17.88
CA LEU A 545 -3.47 -12.68 18.58
C LEU A 545 -4.30 -11.39 18.49
N ALA A 546 -4.95 -11.09 17.37
CA ALA A 546 -5.78 -9.89 17.22
C ALA A 546 -6.98 -9.90 18.18
N GLU A 547 -7.67 -11.04 18.34
CA GLU A 547 -8.78 -11.20 19.28
C GLU A 547 -8.32 -11.15 20.76
N VAL A 548 -7.13 -11.67 21.08
CA VAL A 548 -6.62 -11.69 22.48
C VAL A 548 -5.97 -10.36 22.91
N LEU A 549 -5.33 -9.63 22.00
CA LEU A 549 -4.66 -8.35 22.28
C LEU A 549 -5.53 -7.12 21.99
N GLY A 550 -6.50 -7.25 21.09
CA GLY A 550 -7.06 -6.13 20.33
C GLY A 550 -6.21 -5.83 19.09
N GLN A 551 -6.88 -5.53 17.97
CA GLN A 551 -6.28 -5.35 16.64
C GLN A 551 -5.05 -4.44 16.63
N GLU A 552 -5.16 -3.22 17.20
CA GLU A 552 -4.09 -2.21 17.24
C GLU A 552 -2.79 -2.76 17.87
N LYS A 553 -2.91 -3.55 18.93
CA LYS A 553 -1.76 -4.15 19.63
C LYS A 553 -1.17 -5.35 18.92
N ALA A 554 -1.99 -6.12 18.21
CA ALA A 554 -1.48 -7.19 17.35
C ALA A 554 -0.74 -6.62 16.14
N ASP A 555 -1.29 -5.59 15.48
CA ASP A 555 -0.64 -4.89 14.37
C ASP A 555 0.66 -4.21 14.82
N PHE A 556 0.67 -3.56 15.99
CA PHE A 556 1.88 -3.08 16.63
C PHE A 556 2.89 -4.22 16.82
N PHE A 557 2.53 -5.28 17.54
CA PHE A 557 3.45 -6.39 17.83
C PHE A 557 4.03 -7.01 16.55
N PHE A 558 3.21 -7.28 15.53
CA PHE A 558 3.69 -7.84 14.27
C PHE A 558 4.56 -6.84 13.49
N SER A 559 4.21 -5.55 13.43
CA SER A 559 5.03 -4.52 12.79
C SER A 559 6.41 -4.42 13.44
N ARG A 560 6.48 -4.44 14.78
CA ARG A 560 7.74 -4.41 15.54
C ARG A 560 8.52 -5.72 15.41
N LEU A 561 7.85 -6.87 15.41
CA LEU A 561 8.48 -8.19 15.18
C LEU A 561 9.13 -8.22 13.79
N LEU A 562 8.40 -7.83 12.74
CA LEU A 562 8.91 -7.73 11.37
C LEU A 562 10.03 -6.69 11.23
N HIS A 563 10.03 -5.62 12.03
CA HIS A 563 11.14 -4.66 12.08
C HIS A 563 12.42 -5.31 12.60
N TYR A 564 12.37 -5.96 13.77
CA TYR A 564 13.55 -6.57 14.40
C TYR A 564 14.03 -7.87 13.75
N TYR A 565 13.17 -8.57 13.00
CA TYR A 565 13.51 -9.85 12.37
C TYR A 565 14.67 -9.74 11.37
N PHE A 566 14.71 -8.69 10.57
CA PHE A 566 15.80 -8.43 9.62
C PHE A 566 16.08 -6.93 9.46
N THR A 567 17.30 -6.55 9.84
CA THR A 567 17.83 -5.19 9.89
C THR A 567 19.09 -5.04 9.02
N GLU A 568 19.63 -3.83 8.90
CA GLU A 568 20.93 -3.62 8.25
C GLU A 568 22.07 -4.40 8.94
N ALA A 569 21.98 -4.62 10.26
CA ALA A 569 22.99 -5.41 11.00
C ALA A 569 22.95 -6.90 10.62
N ASP A 570 21.77 -7.43 10.28
CA ASP A 570 21.60 -8.79 9.75
C ASP A 570 22.23 -8.93 8.35
N ALA A 571 22.01 -7.96 7.47
CA ALA A 571 22.65 -7.91 6.15
C ALA A 571 24.19 -7.78 6.26
N ALA A 572 24.68 -6.93 7.17
CA ALA A 572 26.12 -6.78 7.44
C ALA A 572 26.75 -8.09 7.94
N LEU A 573 26.08 -8.81 8.85
CA LEU A 573 26.50 -10.14 9.28
C LEU A 573 26.52 -11.13 8.12
N PHE A 574 25.47 -11.18 7.31
CA PHE A 574 25.32 -12.09 6.19
C PHE A 574 26.47 -11.96 5.18
N ALA A 575 26.79 -10.73 4.77
CA ALA A 575 27.93 -10.45 3.91
C ALA A 575 29.28 -10.77 4.59
N SER A 576 29.43 -10.54 5.91
CA SER A 576 30.67 -10.87 6.64
C SER A 576 30.98 -12.38 6.68
N LEU A 577 29.99 -13.24 6.41
CA LEU A 577 30.15 -14.69 6.27
C LEU A 577 30.49 -15.13 4.83
N GLY A 578 30.64 -14.20 3.89
CA GLY A 578 30.89 -14.46 2.46
C GLY A 578 29.65 -14.88 1.67
N LEU A 579 28.45 -14.75 2.26
CA LEU A 579 27.19 -15.12 1.60
C LEU A 579 26.70 -13.99 0.70
N ASN A 580 26.19 -14.35 -0.47
CA ASN A 580 25.93 -13.43 -1.58
C ASN A 580 24.47 -13.42 -2.07
N CYS A 581 23.59 -14.27 -1.51
CA CYS A 581 22.18 -14.36 -1.94
C CYS A 581 21.22 -14.65 -0.77
N LEU A 582 20.29 -13.74 -0.50
CA LEU A 582 19.19 -13.92 0.45
C LEU A 582 17.91 -14.36 -0.30
N ARG A 583 17.29 -15.47 0.10
CA ARG A 583 15.92 -15.81 -0.32
C ARG A 583 14.95 -15.11 0.62
N VAL A 584 13.93 -14.44 0.09
CA VAL A 584 12.91 -13.72 0.87
C VAL A 584 11.54 -14.35 0.62
N PRO A 585 11.16 -15.37 1.42
CA PRO A 585 9.79 -15.88 1.48
C PRO A 585 8.81 -14.78 1.90
N PHE A 586 7.72 -14.61 1.15
CA PHE A 586 6.62 -13.73 1.53
C PHE A 586 5.24 -14.32 1.21
N ASN A 587 4.28 -14.03 2.11
CA ASN A 587 2.89 -14.41 2.02
C ASN A 587 2.12 -13.35 1.20
N TYR A 588 1.31 -13.79 0.23
CA TYR A 588 0.47 -12.90 -0.59
C TYR A 588 -0.42 -11.96 0.22
N ARG A 589 -0.79 -12.31 1.47
CA ARG A 589 -1.65 -11.50 2.35
C ARG A 589 -1.04 -10.17 2.78
N HIS A 590 0.28 -9.99 2.65
CA HIS A 590 0.91 -8.67 2.75
C HIS A 590 0.50 -7.72 1.61
N PHE A 591 0.14 -8.26 0.45
CA PHE A 591 -0.16 -7.50 -0.78
C PHE A 591 -1.64 -7.49 -1.12
N ILE A 592 -2.33 -8.62 -0.97
CA ILE A 592 -3.75 -8.78 -1.32
C ILE A 592 -4.59 -8.84 -0.04
N ASP A 593 -5.79 -8.25 -0.06
CA ASP A 593 -6.86 -8.59 0.88
C ASP A 593 -7.80 -9.60 0.21
N ASP A 594 -8.07 -10.73 0.85
CA ASP A 594 -8.99 -11.75 0.32
C ASP A 594 -10.42 -11.20 0.09
N ALA A 595 -10.81 -10.16 0.84
CA ALA A 595 -12.08 -9.45 0.70
C ALA A 595 -12.06 -8.32 -0.36
N ASN A 596 -10.89 -7.78 -0.70
CA ASN A 596 -10.70 -6.78 -1.77
C ASN A 596 -9.54 -7.16 -2.71
N PRO A 597 -9.67 -8.26 -3.46
CA PRO A 597 -8.54 -8.88 -4.16
C PRO A 597 -8.07 -8.12 -5.41
N SER A 598 -8.82 -7.09 -5.82
CA SER A 598 -8.47 -6.17 -6.90
C SER A 598 -7.47 -5.09 -6.49
N VAL A 599 -7.22 -4.89 -5.19
CA VAL A 599 -6.28 -3.88 -4.68
C VAL A 599 -5.00 -4.55 -4.20
N ILE A 600 -3.87 -4.13 -4.79
CA ILE A 600 -2.53 -4.50 -4.33
C ILE A 600 -2.03 -3.42 -3.36
N LYS A 601 -1.78 -3.79 -2.11
CA LYS A 601 -1.37 -2.91 -1.01
C LYS A 601 0.11 -2.53 -1.12
N LYS A 602 0.42 -1.22 -1.13
CA LYS A 602 1.81 -0.71 -1.14
C LYS A 602 2.64 -1.26 0.02
N SER A 603 2.05 -1.47 1.20
CA SER A 603 2.76 -1.92 2.40
C SER A 603 3.44 -3.29 2.28
N GLY A 604 3.00 -4.15 1.34
CA GLY A 604 3.76 -5.36 0.99
C GLY A 604 5.09 -5.04 0.32
N PHE A 605 5.13 -4.05 -0.58
CA PHE A 605 6.35 -3.58 -1.24
C PHE A 605 7.29 -2.91 -0.24
N GLU A 606 6.78 -2.03 0.64
CA GLU A 606 7.60 -1.36 1.67
C GLU A 606 8.38 -2.35 2.54
N LEU A 607 7.76 -3.49 2.87
CA LEU A 607 8.38 -4.57 3.64
C LEU A 607 9.50 -5.29 2.86
N LEU A 608 9.32 -5.51 1.55
CA LEU A 608 10.35 -6.09 0.68
C LEU A 608 11.48 -5.09 0.36
N ASP A 609 11.13 -3.86 -0.01
CA ASP A 609 12.07 -2.78 -0.34
C ASP A 609 13.02 -2.50 0.82
N ARG A 610 12.54 -2.54 2.07
CA ARG A 610 13.40 -2.41 3.24
C ARG A 610 14.50 -3.50 3.30
N ILE A 611 14.16 -4.75 2.95
CA ILE A 611 15.11 -5.87 2.88
C ILE A 611 16.07 -5.68 1.69
N VAL A 612 15.54 -5.36 0.51
CA VAL A 612 16.31 -5.13 -0.72
C VAL A 612 17.30 -3.98 -0.52
N ASN A 613 16.90 -2.88 0.12
CA ASN A 613 17.75 -1.73 0.41
C ASN A 613 18.84 -2.04 1.46
N TYR A 614 18.59 -2.93 2.43
CA TYR A 614 19.65 -3.44 3.30
C TYR A 614 20.63 -4.34 2.54
N CYS A 615 20.13 -5.25 1.70
CA CYS A 615 20.96 -6.15 0.88
C CYS A 615 21.82 -5.39 -0.15
N ALA A 616 21.29 -4.33 -0.75
CA ALA A 616 21.98 -3.45 -1.70
C ALA A 616 23.29 -2.87 -1.13
N LYS A 617 23.29 -2.42 0.13
CA LYS A 617 24.45 -1.82 0.80
C LYS A 617 25.66 -2.76 0.92
N TYR A 618 25.43 -4.08 0.85
CA TYR A 618 26.45 -5.11 1.01
C TYR A 618 26.63 -6.00 -0.22
N ASN A 619 26.06 -5.61 -1.37
CA ASN A 619 26.02 -6.39 -2.61
C ASN A 619 25.52 -7.83 -2.38
N ILE A 620 24.43 -8.00 -1.63
CA ILE A 620 23.74 -9.27 -1.47
C ILE A 620 22.60 -9.31 -2.49
N TYR A 621 22.57 -10.33 -3.34
CA TYR A 621 21.44 -10.58 -4.23
C TYR A 621 20.20 -11.00 -3.44
N VAL A 622 19.02 -10.65 -3.93
CA VAL A 622 17.72 -11.06 -3.37
C VAL A 622 16.97 -11.94 -4.37
N ILE A 623 16.45 -13.08 -3.91
CA ILE A 623 15.42 -13.85 -4.62
C ILE A 623 14.09 -13.61 -3.90
N LEU A 624 13.14 -13.00 -4.60
CA LEU A 624 11.79 -12.79 -4.10
C LEU A 624 10.97 -14.06 -4.29
N ASP A 625 10.43 -14.61 -3.21
CA ASP A 625 9.79 -15.92 -3.17
C ASP A 625 8.33 -15.82 -2.68
N LEU A 626 7.37 -16.02 -3.59
CA LEU A 626 5.95 -16.02 -3.27
C LEU A 626 5.59 -17.36 -2.62
N HIS A 627 5.70 -17.38 -1.29
CA HIS A 627 5.78 -18.60 -0.50
C HIS A 627 4.40 -19.14 -0.09
N ALA A 628 3.41 -18.26 0.01
CA ALA A 628 1.99 -18.58 0.11
C ALA A 628 1.17 -17.79 -0.93
N VAL A 629 0.14 -18.41 -1.49
CA VAL A 629 -0.74 -17.85 -2.55
C VAL A 629 -2.23 -18.04 -2.22
N PRO A 630 -3.15 -17.30 -2.88
CA PRO A 630 -4.59 -17.47 -2.69
C PRO A 630 -5.03 -18.95 -2.73
N GLY A 631 -5.69 -19.39 -1.66
CA GLY A 631 -6.20 -20.76 -1.53
C GLY A 631 -5.15 -21.88 -1.43
N GLY A 632 -3.86 -21.58 -1.22
CA GLY A 632 -2.79 -22.54 -0.94
C GLY A 632 -2.38 -23.42 -2.13
N GLN A 633 -1.09 -23.39 -2.48
CA GLN A 633 -0.50 -24.24 -3.54
C GLN A 633 -0.16 -25.65 -3.09
N ASN A 634 -0.12 -25.89 -1.77
CA ASN A 634 0.07 -27.21 -1.18
C ASN A 634 -0.91 -27.45 0.01
N GLN A 635 -0.60 -28.25 1.02
CA GLN A 635 -1.52 -28.56 2.14
C GLN A 635 -0.91 -28.22 3.50
N ASP A 636 0.10 -27.35 3.54
CA ASP A 636 1.05 -27.25 4.63
C ASP A 636 1.10 -25.81 5.17
N TRP A 637 1.51 -25.66 6.44
CA TRP A 637 1.40 -24.41 7.21
C TRP A 637 2.09 -23.24 6.51
N HIS A 638 3.23 -23.49 5.87
CA HIS A 638 4.03 -22.52 5.15
C HIS A 638 3.33 -21.99 3.87
N SER A 639 2.33 -22.68 3.34
CA SER A 639 1.46 -22.17 2.25
C SER A 639 0.25 -21.35 2.75
N ASP A 640 0.10 -21.18 4.07
CA ASP A 640 -0.97 -20.45 4.75
C ASP A 640 -2.40 -20.85 4.29
N SER A 641 -2.55 -22.16 3.99
CA SER A 641 -3.75 -22.75 3.38
C SER A 641 -4.95 -22.85 4.33
N GLY A 642 -4.74 -22.99 5.65
CA GLY A 642 -5.78 -23.19 6.67
C GLY A 642 -6.54 -24.53 6.58
N ILE A 643 -6.38 -25.29 5.49
CA ILE A 643 -7.10 -26.54 5.24
C ILE A 643 -6.24 -27.60 4.52
N SER A 644 -6.65 -28.86 4.70
CA SER A 644 -5.99 -30.06 4.13
C SER A 644 -6.14 -30.27 2.61
N ARG A 645 -6.30 -29.20 1.82
CA ARG A 645 -6.42 -29.23 0.35
C ARG A 645 -5.96 -27.92 -0.28
N ALA A 646 -4.99 -28.01 -1.20
CA ALA A 646 -4.65 -26.92 -2.11
C ALA A 646 -5.86 -26.55 -3.00
N LEU A 647 -6.47 -25.39 -2.77
CA LEU A 647 -7.55 -24.87 -3.59
C LEU A 647 -7.04 -24.08 -4.81
N PHE A 648 -5.80 -23.58 -4.75
CA PHE A 648 -5.13 -22.90 -5.87
C PHE A 648 -5.24 -23.67 -7.19
N TRP A 649 -5.07 -24.99 -7.17
CA TRP A 649 -5.16 -25.83 -8.38
C TRP A 649 -6.58 -26.03 -8.92
N GLU A 650 -7.59 -25.76 -8.10
CA GLU A 650 -8.99 -26.05 -8.38
C GLU A 650 -9.75 -24.80 -8.86
N PHE A 651 -9.34 -23.60 -8.44
CA PHE A 651 -9.94 -22.32 -8.85
C PHE A 651 -8.97 -21.49 -9.69
N LYS A 652 -9.39 -21.12 -10.92
CA LYS A 652 -8.59 -20.28 -11.82
C LYS A 652 -8.36 -18.87 -11.26
N ASP A 653 -9.34 -18.31 -10.55
CA ASP A 653 -9.27 -17.00 -9.91
C ASP A 653 -8.04 -16.86 -8.99
N PHE A 654 -7.81 -17.81 -8.08
CA PHE A 654 -6.62 -17.85 -7.24
C PHE A 654 -5.30 -17.88 -8.02
N GLN A 655 -5.26 -18.63 -9.14
CA GLN A 655 -4.11 -18.66 -10.03
C GLN A 655 -3.89 -17.37 -10.81
N ASP A 656 -4.96 -16.61 -11.07
CA ASP A 656 -4.91 -15.34 -11.79
C ASP A 656 -4.51 -14.20 -10.83
N ARG A 657 -5.04 -14.15 -9.61
CA ARG A 657 -4.62 -13.24 -8.53
C ARG A 657 -3.12 -13.34 -8.24
N ALA A 658 -2.58 -14.56 -8.18
CA ALA A 658 -1.15 -14.79 -8.01
C ALA A 658 -0.31 -14.29 -9.21
N ILE A 659 -0.86 -14.32 -10.43
CA ILE A 659 -0.21 -13.74 -11.62
C ILE A 659 -0.29 -12.21 -11.59
N GLN A 660 -1.43 -11.62 -11.20
CA GLN A 660 -1.60 -10.17 -11.06
C GLN A 660 -0.64 -9.57 -10.02
N LEU A 661 -0.43 -10.26 -8.89
CA LEU A 661 0.60 -9.90 -7.92
C LEU A 661 2.00 -9.96 -8.53
N TRP A 662 2.30 -10.98 -9.33
CA TRP A 662 3.58 -11.08 -10.05
C TRP A 662 3.75 -10.03 -11.15
N GLU A 663 2.68 -9.59 -11.81
CA GLU A 663 2.71 -8.46 -12.75
C GLU A 663 3.06 -7.15 -12.02
N ALA A 664 2.50 -6.91 -10.83
CA ALA A 664 2.82 -5.76 -10.00
C ALA A 664 4.25 -5.81 -9.42
N LEU A 665 4.70 -6.97 -8.92
CA LEU A 665 6.06 -7.18 -8.44
C LEU A 665 7.10 -7.02 -9.57
N ALA A 666 6.82 -7.54 -10.76
CA ALA A 666 7.67 -7.36 -11.93
C ALA A 666 7.73 -5.90 -12.39
N ALA A 667 6.62 -5.14 -12.28
CA ALA A 667 6.61 -3.72 -12.61
C ALA A 667 7.47 -2.89 -11.63
N HIS A 668 7.36 -3.17 -10.33
CA HIS A 668 8.10 -2.46 -9.27
C HIS A 668 9.60 -2.78 -9.27
N TYR A 669 9.99 -4.05 -9.40
CA TYR A 669 11.38 -4.48 -9.30
C TYR A 669 12.16 -4.45 -10.62
N LYS A 670 11.56 -4.00 -11.73
CA LYS A 670 12.17 -4.08 -13.07
C LYS A 670 13.55 -3.43 -13.15
N GLY A 671 14.54 -4.20 -13.60
CA GLY A 671 15.92 -3.73 -13.77
C GLY A 671 16.70 -3.45 -12.47
N ASN A 672 16.11 -3.68 -11.29
CA ASN A 672 16.81 -3.56 -10.02
C ASN A 672 17.85 -4.69 -9.86
N LYS A 673 19.12 -4.37 -10.17
CA LYS A 673 20.28 -5.29 -10.15
C LYS A 673 20.49 -6.08 -8.85
N VAL A 674 19.90 -5.66 -7.73
CA VAL A 674 19.95 -6.38 -6.44
C VAL A 674 19.09 -7.65 -6.51
N ILE A 675 18.04 -7.67 -7.32
CA ILE A 675 17.20 -8.85 -7.53
C ILE A 675 17.93 -9.85 -8.43
N ALA A 676 18.25 -11.03 -7.91
CA ALA A 676 18.72 -12.15 -8.73
C ALA A 676 17.57 -12.73 -9.58
N GLY A 677 16.35 -12.70 -9.05
CA GLY A 677 15.15 -13.10 -9.76
C GLY A 677 13.94 -13.36 -8.87
N TYR A 678 12.92 -13.93 -9.48
CA TYR A 678 11.62 -14.23 -8.88
C TYR A 678 11.43 -15.74 -8.77
N ASN A 679 11.00 -16.23 -7.62
CA ASN A 679 10.62 -17.62 -7.37
C ASN A 679 9.08 -17.67 -7.32
N PRO A 680 8.38 -17.98 -8.46
CA PRO A 680 6.99 -17.56 -8.60
C PRO A 680 5.97 -18.31 -7.74
N LEU A 681 6.36 -19.48 -7.22
CA LEU A 681 5.51 -20.36 -6.45
C LEU A 681 6.36 -21.36 -5.67
N ASN A 682 6.47 -21.20 -4.36
CA ASN A 682 7.16 -22.15 -3.49
C ASN A 682 6.46 -23.52 -3.42
N GLU A 683 7.22 -24.61 -3.41
CA GLU A 683 6.77 -25.98 -3.08
C GLU A 683 5.35 -26.37 -3.60
N PRO A 684 5.07 -26.23 -4.91
CA PRO A 684 3.78 -26.58 -5.47
C PRO A 684 3.49 -28.08 -5.34
N ALA A 685 2.24 -28.43 -5.03
CA ALA A 685 1.81 -29.82 -4.84
C ALA A 685 0.52 -30.12 -5.61
N ASP A 686 0.56 -30.02 -6.95
CA ASP A 686 -0.56 -30.37 -7.84
C ASP A 686 -0.74 -31.90 -7.94
N PRO A 687 -1.89 -32.47 -7.52
CA PRO A 687 -2.19 -33.89 -7.69
C PRO A 687 -2.34 -34.36 -9.14
N LYS A 688 -2.32 -33.45 -10.13
CA LYS A 688 -2.30 -33.73 -11.57
C LYS A 688 -0.92 -33.57 -12.22
N HIS A 689 0.07 -33.03 -11.49
CA HIS A 689 1.43 -32.65 -11.90
C HIS A 689 1.56 -31.67 -13.10
N THR A 690 0.55 -31.59 -13.97
CA THR A 690 0.58 -30.86 -15.24
C THR A 690 -0.03 -29.47 -15.16
N ARG A 691 -0.87 -29.17 -14.15
CA ARG A 691 -1.45 -27.83 -13.99
C ARG A 691 -0.38 -26.81 -13.57
N LEU A 692 0.64 -27.26 -12.83
CA LEU A 692 1.82 -26.46 -12.50
C LEU A 692 2.51 -25.91 -13.77
N ILE A 693 2.75 -26.79 -14.76
CA ILE A 693 3.44 -26.41 -16.00
C ILE A 693 2.60 -25.40 -16.78
N SER A 694 1.31 -25.66 -16.95
CA SER A 694 0.36 -24.73 -17.59
C SER A 694 0.05 -23.47 -16.77
N TRP A 695 0.47 -23.39 -15.51
CA TRP A 695 0.48 -22.16 -14.73
C TRP A 695 1.78 -21.38 -14.94
N TYR A 696 2.94 -22.03 -14.88
CA TYR A 696 4.23 -21.41 -15.20
C TYR A 696 4.27 -20.86 -16.64
N GLU A 697 3.69 -21.55 -17.64
CA GLU A 697 3.54 -21.03 -19.02
C GLU A 697 2.67 -19.75 -19.11
N ARG A 698 1.84 -19.46 -18.09
CA ARG A 698 1.07 -18.20 -18.00
C ARG A 698 1.81 -17.13 -17.20
N ALA A 699 2.36 -17.51 -16.06
CA ALA A 699 3.10 -16.62 -15.16
C ALA A 699 4.36 -16.07 -15.83
N GLU A 700 5.13 -16.93 -16.52
CA GLU A 700 6.30 -16.49 -17.30
C GLU A 700 5.89 -15.45 -18.35
N LYS A 701 4.89 -15.74 -19.18
CA LYS A 701 4.44 -14.81 -20.21
C LYS A 701 3.95 -13.47 -19.66
N ALA A 702 3.26 -13.48 -18.52
CA ALA A 702 2.77 -12.28 -17.84
C ALA A 702 3.93 -11.44 -17.30
N ILE A 703 4.80 -12.06 -16.48
CA ILE A 703 6.02 -11.41 -15.95
C ILE A 703 6.88 -10.87 -17.10
N ARG A 704 7.14 -11.67 -18.14
CA ARG A 704 8.01 -11.32 -19.29
C ARG A 704 7.45 -10.21 -20.18
N ALA A 705 6.14 -9.94 -20.15
CA ALA A 705 5.57 -8.79 -20.83
C ALA A 705 5.96 -7.46 -20.14
N ILE A 706 6.33 -7.52 -18.86
CA ILE A 706 6.73 -6.39 -18.02
C ILE A 706 8.25 -6.41 -17.82
N ASP A 707 8.80 -7.47 -17.23
CA ASP A 707 10.23 -7.70 -16.98
C ASP A 707 10.79 -8.89 -17.80
N PRO A 708 11.49 -8.62 -18.92
CA PRO A 708 12.10 -9.67 -19.73
C PRO A 708 13.41 -10.24 -19.16
N ASP A 709 14.02 -9.60 -18.16
CA ASP A 709 15.45 -9.70 -17.86
C ASP A 709 15.78 -10.48 -16.56
N HIS A 710 14.98 -10.38 -15.50
CA HIS A 710 15.25 -11.10 -14.24
C HIS A 710 15.03 -12.61 -14.35
N ILE A 711 15.79 -13.43 -13.63
CA ILE A 711 15.65 -14.90 -13.67
C ILE A 711 14.32 -15.36 -13.06
N LEU A 712 13.71 -16.41 -13.62
CA LEU A 712 12.63 -17.15 -12.94
C LEU A 712 13.19 -18.42 -12.27
N PHE A 713 13.03 -18.55 -10.96
CA PHE A 713 13.39 -19.73 -10.17
C PHE A 713 12.14 -20.61 -10.02
N LEU A 714 12.11 -21.74 -10.74
CA LEU A 714 10.90 -22.56 -10.92
C LEU A 714 10.98 -23.85 -10.11
N ASP A 715 10.20 -23.93 -9.04
CA ASP A 715 10.10 -25.11 -8.18
C ASP A 715 9.49 -26.32 -8.90
N GLY A 716 10.01 -27.50 -8.58
CA GLY A 716 9.42 -28.78 -8.98
C GLY A 716 8.08 -29.06 -8.28
N ASN A 717 7.27 -29.93 -8.86
CA ASN A 717 6.02 -30.37 -8.22
C ASN A 717 6.32 -31.24 -6.98
N THR A 718 5.29 -31.48 -6.17
CA THR A 718 5.36 -32.33 -4.97
C THR A 718 6.43 -31.83 -4.00
N TYR A 719 6.31 -30.56 -3.57
CA TYR A 719 7.23 -29.95 -2.59
C TYR A 719 8.67 -29.91 -3.13
N ALA A 720 8.86 -29.25 -4.28
CA ALA A 720 10.14 -29.10 -4.99
C ALA A 720 10.94 -30.40 -5.24
N MET A 721 10.31 -31.57 -5.17
CA MET A 721 10.97 -32.88 -5.26
C MET A 721 10.72 -33.65 -6.56
N ASP A 722 9.77 -33.25 -7.41
CA ASP A 722 9.36 -34.00 -8.61
C ASP A 722 9.29 -33.14 -9.88
N PHE A 723 10.15 -33.48 -10.86
CA PHE A 723 10.16 -32.89 -12.20
C PHE A 723 9.68 -33.86 -13.28
N SER A 724 9.12 -35.02 -12.94
CA SER A 724 8.79 -36.09 -13.91
C SER A 724 7.76 -35.72 -14.98
N ALA A 725 6.96 -34.67 -14.75
CA ALA A 725 6.02 -34.13 -15.73
C ALA A 725 6.64 -33.05 -16.67
N PHE A 726 7.80 -32.49 -16.34
CA PHE A 726 8.43 -31.42 -17.11
C PHE A 726 9.17 -32.00 -18.32
N SER A 727 9.00 -31.41 -19.51
CA SER A 727 9.71 -31.85 -20.71
C SER A 727 11.04 -31.12 -20.88
N PRO A 728 12.18 -31.83 -21.03
CA PRO A 728 13.47 -31.23 -21.36
C PRO A 728 13.51 -30.43 -22.67
N GLU A 729 12.51 -30.63 -23.55
CA GLU A 729 12.34 -29.89 -24.81
C GLU A 729 11.49 -28.61 -24.65
N LYS A 730 10.94 -28.36 -23.44
CA LYS A 730 10.08 -27.21 -23.11
C LYS A 730 10.52 -26.52 -21.82
N THR A 731 11.79 -26.11 -21.78
CA THR A 731 12.27 -25.20 -20.73
C THR A 731 11.79 -23.77 -21.00
N LEU A 732 11.58 -23.01 -19.92
CA LEU A 732 11.23 -21.59 -20.00
C LEU A 732 12.48 -20.71 -20.12
N PRO A 733 12.40 -19.57 -20.83
CA PRO A 733 13.57 -18.74 -21.13
C PRO A 733 14.04 -17.97 -19.90
N ASN A 734 15.37 -17.93 -19.72
CA ASN A 734 16.02 -17.30 -18.58
C ASN A 734 15.47 -17.81 -17.23
N SER A 735 15.30 -19.14 -17.12
CA SER A 735 14.79 -19.82 -15.93
C SER A 735 15.80 -20.81 -15.34
N VAL A 736 15.89 -20.80 -14.01
CA VAL A 736 16.60 -21.78 -13.18
C VAL A 736 15.55 -22.69 -12.54
N TYR A 737 15.81 -23.98 -12.43
CA TYR A 737 14.85 -24.91 -11.80
C TYR A 737 15.29 -25.27 -10.38
N SER A 738 14.34 -25.21 -9.46
CA SER A 738 14.53 -25.18 -8.01
C SER A 738 14.09 -26.50 -7.38
N CYS A 739 15.01 -27.21 -6.72
CA CYS A 739 14.68 -28.39 -5.92
C CYS A 739 14.97 -28.14 -4.44
N HIS A 740 14.25 -28.80 -3.54
CA HIS A 740 14.57 -28.77 -2.10
C HIS A 740 15.21 -30.08 -1.66
N ASP A 741 16.36 -29.99 -0.97
CA ASP A 741 17.20 -31.12 -0.57
C ASP A 741 17.31 -31.34 0.94
N TYR A 742 16.16 -31.34 1.60
CA TYR A 742 16.00 -31.97 2.90
C TYR A 742 16.35 -33.46 2.89
N SER A 743 17.00 -33.90 3.96
CA SER A 743 17.40 -35.27 4.24
C SER A 743 16.76 -35.74 5.54
N LEU A 744 16.24 -36.97 5.59
CA LEU A 744 15.68 -37.55 6.83
C LEU A 744 16.73 -37.64 7.95
N TYR A 745 18.02 -37.72 7.60
CA TYR A 745 19.13 -37.65 8.56
C TYR A 745 19.35 -36.26 9.19
N GLY A 746 18.59 -35.24 8.75
CA GLY A 746 18.54 -33.91 9.35
C GLY A 746 17.46 -33.76 10.43
N PHE A 747 16.43 -34.62 10.45
CA PHE A 747 15.28 -34.49 11.36
C PHE A 747 15.44 -35.32 12.64
N PRO A 748 14.72 -35.03 13.74
CA PRO A 748 14.81 -35.78 15.00
C PRO A 748 14.10 -37.15 14.89
N LEU A 749 14.69 -38.03 14.07
CA LEU A 749 14.26 -39.40 13.81
C LEU A 749 15.30 -40.41 14.32
N PRO A 750 14.94 -41.68 14.56
CA PRO A 750 15.87 -42.68 15.10
C PRO A 750 17.07 -43.05 14.20
N GLU A 751 16.95 -42.98 12.87
CA GLU A 751 18.09 -43.22 11.96
C GLU A 751 18.90 -41.92 11.79
N GLN A 752 20.10 -41.88 12.37
CA GLN A 752 21.00 -40.72 12.37
C GLN A 752 22.11 -40.86 11.30
N TYR A 753 22.80 -39.75 10.98
CA TYR A 753 23.94 -39.78 10.05
C TYR A 753 25.22 -40.30 10.74
N GLU A 754 25.78 -41.39 10.25
CA GLU A 754 27.00 -42.03 10.75
C GLU A 754 28.16 -41.95 9.75
N GLY A 755 27.98 -41.25 8.62
CA GLY A 755 29.03 -41.08 7.59
C GLY A 755 29.33 -42.33 6.75
N ILE A 756 28.57 -43.41 6.90
CA ILE A 756 28.77 -44.68 6.19
C ILE A 756 28.40 -44.59 4.71
N ASP A 757 29.05 -45.40 3.87
CA ASP A 757 28.95 -45.28 2.41
C ASP A 757 27.53 -45.53 1.88
N SER A 758 26.72 -46.38 2.53
CA SER A 758 25.32 -46.58 2.16
C SER A 758 24.45 -45.33 2.38
N GLN A 759 24.74 -44.53 3.42
CA GLN A 759 24.07 -43.24 3.63
C GLN A 759 24.56 -42.20 2.62
N LYS A 760 25.87 -42.13 2.35
CA LYS A 760 26.47 -41.28 1.31
C LYS A 760 25.93 -41.57 -0.09
N GLN A 761 25.65 -42.84 -0.40
CA GLN A 761 25.00 -43.28 -1.63
C GLN A 761 23.51 -42.91 -1.65
N LYS A 762 22.76 -43.09 -0.55
CA LYS A 762 21.37 -42.62 -0.43
C LYS A 762 21.25 -41.11 -0.71
N LEU A 763 22.14 -40.29 -0.14
CA LEU A 763 22.17 -38.83 -0.34
C LEU A 763 22.41 -38.47 -1.82
N ARG A 764 23.46 -39.01 -2.44
CA ARG A 764 23.75 -38.78 -3.88
C ARG A 764 22.61 -39.24 -4.78
N ALA A 765 21.96 -40.37 -4.47
CA ALA A 765 20.81 -40.87 -5.22
C ALA A 765 19.56 -39.99 -5.05
N SER A 766 19.32 -39.44 -3.84
CA SER A 766 18.25 -38.49 -3.57
C SER A 766 18.39 -37.24 -4.42
N LEU A 767 19.55 -36.57 -4.36
CA LEU A 767 19.79 -35.36 -5.16
C LEU A 767 19.74 -35.67 -6.65
N LYS A 768 20.42 -36.74 -7.11
CA LYS A 768 20.43 -37.13 -8.53
C LYS A 768 19.02 -37.26 -9.10
N ARG A 769 18.09 -37.88 -8.36
CA ARG A 769 16.68 -38.02 -8.75
C ARG A 769 15.98 -36.67 -8.89
N LYS A 770 16.27 -35.70 -8.01
CA LYS A 770 15.69 -34.34 -8.05
C LYS A 770 16.23 -33.54 -9.25
N VAL A 771 17.54 -33.62 -9.50
CA VAL A 771 18.22 -32.80 -10.54
C VAL A 771 18.30 -33.45 -11.93
N GLU A 772 17.80 -34.68 -12.10
CA GLU A 772 17.87 -35.42 -13.37
C GLU A 772 17.20 -34.66 -14.54
N PHE A 773 16.13 -33.90 -14.26
CA PHE A 773 15.49 -33.03 -15.25
C PHE A 773 16.47 -31.94 -15.73
N MET A 774 17.05 -31.17 -14.82
CA MET A 774 17.96 -30.06 -15.15
C MET A 774 19.18 -30.55 -15.93
N GLN A 775 19.74 -31.71 -15.55
CA GLN A 775 20.86 -32.34 -16.24
C GLN A 775 20.51 -32.75 -17.68
N LYS A 776 19.30 -33.28 -17.92
CA LYS A 776 18.82 -33.61 -19.28
C LYS A 776 18.51 -32.36 -20.11
N ALA A 777 17.87 -31.37 -19.50
CA ALA A 777 17.43 -30.13 -20.14
C ALA A 777 18.55 -29.09 -20.29
N ARG A 778 19.71 -29.31 -19.67
CA ARG A 778 20.91 -28.43 -19.69
C ARG A 778 20.65 -27.02 -19.15
N VAL A 779 19.81 -26.91 -18.13
CA VAL A 779 19.50 -25.67 -17.39
C VAL A 779 20.20 -25.67 -16.02
N PRO A 780 20.33 -24.51 -15.34
CA PRO A 780 20.98 -24.45 -14.04
C PRO A 780 20.10 -25.07 -12.94
N ILE A 781 20.76 -25.45 -11.85
CA ILE A 781 20.12 -25.99 -10.65
C ILE A 781 20.28 -24.98 -9.51
N TRP A 782 19.19 -24.69 -8.82
CA TRP A 782 19.21 -24.06 -7.50
C TRP A 782 18.62 -25.02 -6.47
N ASN A 783 19.20 -25.04 -5.28
CA ASN A 783 18.69 -25.76 -4.12
C ASN A 783 18.07 -24.74 -3.16
N GLY A 784 16.78 -24.46 -3.31
CA GLY A 784 16.07 -23.37 -2.60
C GLY A 784 16.00 -23.55 -1.09
N GLU A 785 15.97 -24.80 -0.63
CA GLU A 785 15.96 -25.19 0.77
C GLU A 785 16.69 -26.51 1.02
N TRP A 786 17.43 -26.54 2.12
CA TRP A 786 18.05 -27.71 2.72
C TRP A 786 18.51 -27.34 4.14
N GLY A 787 18.86 -28.34 4.95
CA GLY A 787 19.42 -28.13 6.29
C GLY A 787 18.98 -29.22 7.28
N PRO A 788 19.71 -29.38 8.41
CA PRO A 788 19.32 -30.25 9.50
C PRO A 788 18.71 -29.46 10.69
N VAL A 789 17.75 -30.07 11.38
CA VAL A 789 17.26 -29.61 12.68
C VAL A 789 18.29 -29.95 13.76
N TYR A 790 18.72 -28.94 14.50
CA TYR A 790 19.63 -29.06 15.64
C TYR A 790 18.86 -29.33 16.93
N GLN A 791 19.44 -30.17 17.77
CA GLN A 791 18.92 -30.55 19.07
C GLN A 791 19.33 -29.55 20.14
N ASP A 792 18.43 -29.24 21.08
CA ASP A 792 18.69 -28.33 22.20
C ASP A 792 19.36 -29.06 23.38
N PRO A 793 20.56 -28.65 23.82
CA PRO A 793 21.27 -29.26 24.96
C PRO A 793 20.59 -29.04 26.33
N ARG A 794 19.53 -28.22 26.40
CA ARG A 794 18.72 -28.05 27.60
C ARG A 794 17.64 -29.13 27.74
N THR A 795 17.24 -29.79 26.65
CA THR A 795 16.16 -30.79 26.63
C THR A 795 16.64 -32.21 26.29
N ASP A 796 17.77 -32.37 25.57
CA ASP A 796 18.44 -33.67 25.36
C ASP A 796 19.91 -33.62 25.79
N SER A 797 20.31 -34.53 26.68
CA SER A 797 21.70 -34.67 27.13
C SER A 797 22.65 -35.18 26.04
N ASN A 798 22.13 -35.78 24.96
CA ASN A 798 22.89 -36.23 23.80
C ASN A 798 22.99 -35.16 22.70
N ALA A 799 22.38 -33.97 22.87
CA ALA A 799 22.24 -32.96 21.82
C ALA A 799 23.57 -32.61 21.12
N ALA A 800 24.67 -32.53 21.86
CA ALA A 800 25.99 -32.27 21.28
C ALA A 800 26.44 -33.37 20.29
N ALA A 801 26.25 -34.65 20.64
CA ALA A 801 26.59 -35.78 19.77
C ALA A 801 25.64 -35.88 18.56
N THR A 802 24.36 -35.57 18.75
CA THR A 802 23.38 -35.45 17.66
C THR A 802 23.76 -34.31 16.70
N ASN A 803 24.15 -33.14 17.24
CA ASN A 803 24.50 -31.97 16.45
C ASN A 803 25.80 -32.16 15.65
N GLU A 804 26.82 -32.84 16.19
CA GLU A 804 28.00 -33.23 15.40
C GLU A 804 27.62 -34.08 14.17
N LYS A 805 26.67 -35.01 14.31
CA LYS A 805 26.15 -35.80 13.17
C LYS A 805 25.39 -34.92 12.18
N ARG A 806 24.63 -33.92 12.63
CA ARG A 806 24.02 -32.90 11.76
C ARG A 806 25.06 -32.07 10.99
N PHE A 807 26.13 -31.63 11.66
CA PHE A 807 27.22 -30.89 11.01
C PHE A 807 28.03 -31.75 10.03
N ALA A 808 28.18 -33.05 10.31
CA ALA A 808 28.78 -34.01 9.38
C ALA A 808 27.90 -34.25 8.14
N LEU A 809 26.58 -34.33 8.31
CA LEU A 809 25.62 -34.41 7.20
C LEU A 809 25.66 -33.14 6.34
N LEU A 810 25.63 -31.96 6.97
CA LEU A 810 25.69 -30.66 6.30
C LEU A 810 26.93 -30.56 5.39
N LYS A 811 28.10 -30.98 5.89
CA LYS A 811 29.35 -31.04 5.13
C LYS A 811 29.28 -32.02 3.95
N GLU A 812 28.63 -33.18 4.11
CA GLU A 812 28.46 -34.14 3.02
C GLU A 812 27.49 -33.63 1.95
N GLN A 813 26.40 -32.94 2.31
CA GLN A 813 25.51 -32.32 1.32
C GLN A 813 26.24 -31.23 0.51
N LEU A 814 27.04 -30.38 1.15
CA LEU A 814 27.92 -29.43 0.47
C LEU A 814 28.97 -30.10 -0.43
N ASN A 815 29.56 -31.24 -0.02
CA ASN A 815 30.42 -32.04 -0.90
C ASN A 815 29.68 -32.48 -2.17
N ILE A 816 28.47 -33.01 -2.01
CA ILE A 816 27.64 -33.49 -3.12
C ILE A 816 27.22 -32.32 -4.05
N TYR A 817 26.88 -31.14 -3.51
CA TYR A 817 26.54 -29.97 -4.32
C TYR A 817 27.73 -29.48 -5.17
N ARG A 818 28.97 -29.68 -4.70
CA ARG A 818 30.20 -29.46 -5.47
C ARG A 818 30.45 -30.56 -6.51
N GLU A 819 30.25 -31.84 -6.17
CA GLU A 819 30.33 -32.97 -7.13
C GLU A 819 29.38 -32.81 -8.32
N PHE A 820 28.22 -32.19 -8.11
CA PHE A 820 27.22 -31.94 -9.15
C PHE A 820 27.44 -30.64 -9.94
N GLY A 821 28.63 -30.05 -9.86
CA GLY A 821 29.05 -28.91 -10.67
C GLY A 821 28.97 -27.54 -10.00
N GLY A 822 28.80 -27.47 -8.68
CA GLY A 822 28.70 -26.21 -7.94
C GLY A 822 27.27 -25.67 -7.89
N ILE A 823 26.32 -26.50 -7.45
CA ILE A 823 24.91 -26.11 -7.30
C ILE A 823 24.81 -24.87 -6.39
N SER A 824 24.06 -23.86 -6.84
CA SER A 824 23.70 -22.69 -6.03
C SER A 824 22.69 -23.10 -4.95
N TRP A 825 22.79 -22.58 -3.73
CA TRP A 825 22.00 -23.04 -2.60
C TRP A 825 21.53 -21.92 -1.65
N SER A 826 20.36 -22.15 -1.05
CA SER A 826 19.79 -21.38 0.05
C SER A 826 19.51 -22.35 1.21
N ILE A 827 20.17 -22.18 2.35
CA ILE A 827 19.89 -22.98 3.55
C ILE A 827 18.62 -22.48 4.25
N TRP A 828 17.79 -23.40 4.73
CA TRP A 828 16.72 -23.07 5.67
C TRP A 828 17.30 -23.17 7.09
N LEU A 829 17.49 -22.07 7.83
CA LEU A 829 17.13 -20.68 7.54
C LEU A 829 18.04 -19.68 8.28
N TYR A 830 17.83 -18.39 8.06
CA TYR A 830 18.62 -17.34 8.68
C TYR A 830 18.41 -17.20 10.20
N LYS A 831 17.16 -17.04 10.66
CA LYS A 831 16.80 -16.73 12.06
C LYS A 831 15.60 -17.57 12.51
N ASP A 832 15.62 -18.09 13.75
CA ASP A 832 14.50 -18.80 14.38
C ASP A 832 14.58 -18.83 15.92
N ILE A 833 13.72 -19.61 16.57
CA ILE A 833 13.73 -19.85 18.03
C ILE A 833 14.67 -20.97 18.51
N GLY A 834 15.58 -21.49 17.67
CA GLY A 834 16.66 -22.40 18.06
C GLY A 834 16.85 -23.67 17.23
N TYR A 835 15.98 -23.98 16.26
CA TYR A 835 15.93 -25.28 15.57
C TYR A 835 16.96 -25.42 14.44
N GLN A 836 16.86 -24.62 13.39
CA GLN A 836 17.69 -24.65 12.17
C GLN A 836 18.55 -23.40 12.00
N GLY A 837 18.17 -22.27 12.62
CA GLY A 837 18.70 -20.94 12.32
C GLY A 837 20.23 -20.77 12.38
N MET A 838 20.81 -20.08 11.39
CA MET A 838 22.19 -19.54 11.42
C MET A 838 22.42 -18.62 12.62
N VAL A 839 21.38 -17.88 12.97
CA VAL A 839 21.21 -17.13 14.22
C VAL A 839 19.92 -17.63 14.85
N TYR A 840 19.79 -17.56 16.17
CA TYR A 840 18.53 -17.85 16.85
C TYR A 840 18.30 -16.89 18.01
N VAL A 841 17.04 -16.60 18.32
CA VAL A 841 16.64 -15.77 19.47
C VAL A 841 17.29 -16.31 20.74
N ASP A 842 17.86 -15.44 21.60
CA ASP A 842 18.45 -15.92 22.86
C ASP A 842 17.40 -16.73 23.64
N PRO A 843 17.67 -17.98 24.04
CA PRO A 843 16.66 -18.79 24.71
C PRO A 843 16.20 -18.22 26.07
N GLU A 844 16.98 -17.32 26.67
CA GLU A 844 16.67 -16.56 27.89
C GLU A 844 16.16 -15.14 27.62
N SER A 845 15.85 -14.80 26.37
CA SER A 845 15.13 -13.58 25.99
C SER A 845 13.71 -13.53 26.59
N PRO A 846 13.11 -12.33 26.72
CA PRO A 846 11.71 -12.15 27.09
C PRO A 846 10.75 -13.01 26.25
N TYR A 847 10.91 -13.04 24.92
CA TYR A 847 10.08 -13.85 24.03
C TYR A 847 10.18 -15.34 24.34
N MET A 848 11.41 -15.86 24.43
CA MET A 848 11.62 -17.30 24.69
C MET A 848 11.27 -17.72 26.11
N ARG A 849 11.25 -16.82 27.08
CA ARG A 849 10.68 -17.10 28.41
C ARG A 849 9.16 -17.17 28.40
N LEU A 850 8.49 -16.31 27.62
CA LEU A 850 7.03 -16.31 27.50
C LEU A 850 6.52 -17.60 26.84
N ILE A 851 7.08 -17.97 25.68
CA ILE A 851 6.50 -19.06 24.86
C ILE A 851 6.95 -20.47 25.26
N ARG A 852 8.03 -20.63 26.04
CA ARG A 852 8.63 -21.94 26.35
C ARG A 852 7.65 -22.99 26.91
N PRO A 853 6.77 -22.68 27.89
CA PRO A 853 5.81 -23.66 28.40
C PRO A 853 4.85 -24.19 27.32
N PHE A 854 4.50 -23.34 26.34
CA PHE A 854 3.72 -23.76 25.18
C PHE A 854 4.55 -24.57 24.19
N VAL A 855 5.79 -24.17 23.87
CA VAL A 855 6.65 -24.94 22.95
C VAL A 855 6.91 -26.35 23.49
N GLU A 856 7.15 -26.51 24.80
CA GLU A 856 7.28 -27.81 25.46
C GLU A 856 5.96 -28.64 25.40
N LYS A 857 4.80 -27.99 25.52
CA LYS A 857 3.48 -28.64 25.32
C LYS A 857 3.27 -29.06 23.86
N LYS A 858 3.58 -28.18 22.92
CA LYS A 858 3.45 -28.34 21.46
C LYS A 858 4.29 -29.52 20.96
N GLN A 859 5.54 -29.62 21.41
CA GLN A 859 6.42 -30.76 21.12
C GLN A 859 5.83 -32.07 21.68
N ARG A 860 5.47 -32.11 22.97
CA ARG A 860 4.90 -33.30 23.63
C ARG A 860 3.58 -33.79 23.02
N LEU A 861 2.77 -32.89 22.47
CA LEU A 861 1.55 -33.22 21.72
C LEU A 861 1.82 -33.56 20.25
N GLY A 862 3.01 -33.22 19.72
CA GLY A 862 3.36 -33.39 18.31
C GLY A 862 2.39 -32.65 17.40
N LEU A 863 2.21 -31.34 17.64
CA LEU A 863 1.34 -30.47 16.83
C LEU A 863 1.99 -30.04 15.50
N ASP A 864 3.31 -30.20 15.37
CA ASP A 864 4.06 -30.05 14.13
C ASP A 864 5.07 -31.21 13.99
N PHE A 865 5.70 -31.32 12.82
CA PHE A 865 6.72 -32.34 12.54
C PHE A 865 8.17 -31.85 12.69
N TRP A 866 8.44 -30.55 12.56
CA TRP A 866 9.80 -30.01 12.47
C TRP A 866 10.50 -29.94 13.84
N GLY A 867 9.79 -29.51 14.89
CA GLY A 867 10.33 -29.40 16.25
C GLY A 867 10.09 -30.61 17.16
N CYS A 868 9.29 -31.59 16.74
CA CYS A 868 8.84 -32.71 17.57
C CYS A 868 9.86 -33.86 17.64
N ALA A 869 10.68 -33.92 18.69
CA ALA A 869 11.68 -34.98 18.88
C ALA A 869 11.17 -36.28 19.51
N ASP A 870 10.21 -36.21 20.46
CA ASP A 870 9.51 -37.38 20.97
C ASP A 870 8.03 -37.07 21.22
N LYS A 871 7.17 -37.94 20.68
CA LYS A 871 5.72 -37.95 20.83
C LYS A 871 5.19 -39.32 21.28
N SER A 872 6.07 -40.24 21.66
CA SER A 872 5.76 -41.63 22.01
C SER A 872 4.71 -41.73 23.13
N GLY A 873 4.71 -40.83 24.11
CA GLY A 873 3.66 -40.77 25.14
C GLY A 873 2.26 -40.61 24.56
N ILE A 874 2.00 -39.52 23.82
CA ILE A 874 0.68 -39.25 23.25
C ILE A 874 0.32 -40.21 22.10
N ASP A 875 1.33 -40.70 21.37
CA ASP A 875 1.12 -41.65 20.28
C ASP A 875 0.73 -43.04 20.82
N ASN A 876 1.41 -43.55 21.86
CA ASN A 876 1.10 -44.86 22.44
C ASN A 876 -0.29 -44.89 23.11
N GLU A 877 -0.68 -43.80 23.78
CA GLU A 877 -1.96 -43.72 24.50
C GLU A 877 -3.15 -43.38 23.58
N VAL A 878 -2.97 -42.45 22.63
CA VAL A 878 -4.07 -41.87 21.85
C VAL A 878 -3.94 -42.13 20.36
N TYR A 879 -2.90 -41.60 19.71
CA TYR A 879 -2.90 -41.51 18.23
C TYR A 879 -2.62 -42.84 17.52
N ALA A 880 -1.69 -43.67 17.98
CA ALA A 880 -1.38 -44.95 17.33
C ALA A 880 -2.54 -45.96 17.43
N PRO A 881 -3.22 -46.14 18.58
CA PRO A 881 -4.45 -46.94 18.65
C PRO A 881 -5.55 -46.43 17.70
N PHE A 882 -5.76 -45.11 17.66
CA PHE A 882 -6.77 -44.45 16.81
C PHE A 882 -6.46 -44.62 15.31
N ILE A 883 -5.26 -44.26 14.88
CA ILE A 883 -4.81 -44.36 13.48
C ILE A 883 -4.81 -45.83 13.04
N SER A 884 -4.30 -46.75 13.86
CA SER A 884 -4.31 -48.19 13.55
C SER A 884 -5.73 -48.72 13.39
N LYS A 885 -6.67 -48.31 14.27
CA LYS A 885 -8.07 -48.72 14.16
C LYS A 885 -8.72 -48.20 12.89
N LEU A 886 -8.56 -46.92 12.54
CA LEU A 886 -9.06 -46.34 11.28
C LEU A 886 -8.44 -47.03 10.05
N LYS A 887 -7.13 -47.24 10.06
CA LYS A 887 -6.38 -47.92 8.99
C LYS A 887 -6.88 -49.35 8.76
N SER A 888 -7.26 -50.06 9.82
CA SER A 888 -7.81 -51.42 9.75
C SER A 888 -9.21 -51.53 9.10
N THR A 889 -9.97 -50.43 8.99
CA THR A 889 -11.29 -50.46 8.30
C THR A 889 -11.17 -50.22 6.79
N LEU A 890 -9.97 -49.87 6.29
CA LEU A 890 -9.72 -49.55 4.90
C LEU A 890 -8.93 -50.65 4.20
N PRO A 891 -9.30 -51.07 2.97
CA PRO A 891 -8.50 -51.99 2.15
C PRO A 891 -7.07 -51.50 1.97
N GLU A 892 -6.09 -52.37 2.19
CA GLU A 892 -4.65 -52.03 2.20
C GLU A 892 -4.18 -51.32 0.93
N HIS A 893 -4.68 -51.75 -0.24
CA HIS A 893 -4.36 -51.13 -1.54
C HIS A 893 -4.79 -49.65 -1.66
N LEU A 894 -5.64 -49.15 -0.75
CA LEU A 894 -6.05 -47.75 -0.67
C LEU A 894 -5.20 -46.91 0.28
N HIS A 895 -4.37 -47.52 1.15
CA HIS A 895 -3.56 -46.80 2.16
C HIS A 895 -2.55 -45.81 1.54
N LYS A 896 -2.22 -45.97 0.25
CA LYS A 896 -1.36 -45.05 -0.54
C LYS A 896 -2.11 -44.41 -1.73
N LYS A 897 -3.45 -44.35 -1.69
CA LYS A 897 -4.28 -43.85 -2.81
C LYS A 897 -4.34 -42.33 -2.90
N LYS A 898 -4.29 -41.60 -1.77
CA LYS A 898 -4.18 -40.12 -1.74
C LYS A 898 -2.85 -39.63 -2.37
N TYR A 899 -2.76 -38.32 -2.56
CA TYR A 899 -1.55 -37.58 -2.94
C TYR A 899 -1.17 -36.66 -1.76
N PRO A 900 0.12 -36.29 -1.57
CA PRO A 900 1.31 -36.77 -2.27
C PRO A 900 1.61 -38.25 -1.99
N LYS A 901 2.36 -38.90 -2.89
CA LYS A 901 2.64 -40.35 -2.82
C LYS A 901 3.69 -40.77 -1.79
N THR A 902 4.41 -39.79 -1.24
CA THR A 902 5.39 -39.95 -0.17
C THR A 902 4.74 -40.10 1.20
N TRP A 903 3.53 -39.56 1.42
CA TRP A 903 2.85 -39.64 2.72
C TRP A 903 2.11 -40.98 2.90
N THR A 904 2.24 -41.55 4.09
CA THR A 904 1.45 -42.72 4.53
C THR A 904 0.02 -42.32 4.89
N PHE A 905 -0.88 -43.30 5.03
CA PHE A 905 -2.19 -43.08 5.66
C PHE A 905 -2.05 -42.43 7.05
N ASP A 906 -1.08 -42.90 7.82
CA ASP A 906 -0.77 -42.47 9.18
C ASP A 906 -0.42 -40.97 9.19
N ARG A 907 0.52 -40.55 8.32
CA ARG A 907 0.87 -39.14 8.11
C ARG A 907 -0.34 -38.32 7.66
N GLN A 908 -1.13 -38.83 6.71
CA GLN A 908 -2.33 -38.17 6.21
C GLN A 908 -3.41 -37.95 7.30
N VAL A 909 -3.44 -38.76 8.37
CA VAL A 909 -4.30 -38.51 9.55
C VAL A 909 -3.63 -37.52 10.51
N GLU A 910 -2.33 -37.66 10.78
CA GLU A 910 -1.59 -36.71 11.63
C GLU A 910 -1.73 -35.27 11.16
N ARG A 911 -1.52 -34.99 9.87
CA ARG A 911 -1.56 -33.62 9.33
C ARG A 911 -2.93 -32.96 9.54
N VAL A 912 -4.02 -33.70 9.29
CA VAL A 912 -5.38 -33.18 9.44
C VAL A 912 -5.78 -33.01 10.91
N VAL A 913 -5.43 -33.98 11.77
CA VAL A 913 -5.90 -34.01 13.16
C VAL A 913 -5.01 -33.18 14.09
N ARG A 914 -3.68 -33.21 13.90
CA ARG A 914 -2.70 -32.58 14.81
C ARG A 914 -2.22 -31.23 14.28
N GLU A 915 -1.83 -31.19 13.01
CA GLU A 915 -1.19 -30.01 12.38
C GLU A 915 -2.20 -28.99 11.84
N CYS A 916 -3.46 -29.38 11.68
CA CYS A 916 -4.61 -28.47 11.49
C CYS A 916 -5.45 -28.44 12.79
N LEU A 917 -6.42 -29.36 12.96
CA LEU A 917 -7.49 -29.23 13.96
C LEU A 917 -7.03 -28.96 15.41
N MET A 918 -6.12 -29.78 15.96
CA MET A 918 -5.60 -29.51 17.31
C MET A 918 -4.70 -28.27 17.36
N SER A 919 -4.00 -27.95 16.28
CA SER A 919 -3.14 -26.77 16.19
C SER A 919 -3.92 -25.47 16.12
N GLU A 920 -5.10 -25.46 15.50
CA GLU A 920 -6.07 -24.35 15.55
C GLU A 920 -6.44 -24.04 17.01
N TYR A 921 -6.93 -25.04 17.76
CA TYR A 921 -7.28 -24.89 19.18
C TYR A 921 -6.10 -24.47 20.07
N HIS A 922 -4.89 -24.96 19.79
CA HIS A 922 -3.68 -24.58 20.54
C HIS A 922 -3.09 -23.23 20.08
N GLY A 923 -3.44 -22.71 18.90
CA GLY A 923 -3.09 -21.35 18.46
C GLY A 923 -3.72 -20.29 19.37
N TRP A 924 -4.96 -20.53 19.82
CA TRP A 924 -5.63 -19.72 20.83
C TRP A 924 -4.93 -19.76 22.19
N GLU A 925 -4.48 -20.93 22.64
CA GLU A 925 -3.70 -21.07 23.89
C GLU A 925 -2.34 -20.37 23.81
N PHE A 926 -1.68 -20.36 22.63
CA PHE A 926 -0.48 -19.56 22.41
C PHE A 926 -0.77 -18.05 22.51
N ALA A 927 -1.87 -17.60 21.89
CA ALA A 927 -2.28 -16.19 21.94
C ALA A 927 -2.60 -15.74 23.37
N GLU A 928 -3.22 -16.58 24.21
CA GLU A 928 -3.50 -16.27 25.62
C GLU A 928 -2.25 -15.92 26.46
N LEU A 929 -1.05 -16.33 26.05
CA LEU A 929 0.21 -15.92 26.70
C LEU A 929 0.47 -14.40 26.60
N PHE A 930 -0.07 -13.74 25.57
CA PHE A 930 0.09 -12.32 25.29
C PHE A 930 -1.03 -11.47 25.95
N LYS A 931 -2.04 -12.11 26.54
CA LYS A 931 -3.24 -11.46 27.09
C LYS A 931 -2.89 -10.40 28.15
N GLY A 932 -3.39 -9.18 27.94
CA GLY A 932 -3.18 -8.05 28.85
C GLY A 932 -1.80 -7.39 28.77
N LYS A 933 -0.92 -7.79 27.83
CA LYS A 933 0.37 -7.13 27.59
C LYS A 933 0.20 -5.64 27.23
N THR A 934 1.12 -4.82 27.71
CA THR A 934 1.32 -3.42 27.29
C THR A 934 2.16 -3.35 26.02
N GLU A 935 2.07 -2.25 25.27
CA GLU A 935 2.92 -2.05 24.07
C GLU A 935 4.42 -2.08 24.40
N ALA A 936 4.82 -1.59 25.57
CA ALA A 936 6.21 -1.67 26.03
C ALA A 936 6.70 -3.13 26.20
N GLU A 937 5.85 -4.02 26.73
CA GLU A 937 6.16 -5.44 26.80
C GLU A 937 6.11 -6.11 25.42
N LEU A 938 5.19 -5.71 24.53
CA LEU A 938 5.13 -6.23 23.16
C LEU A 938 6.36 -5.81 22.34
N GLU A 939 6.87 -4.60 22.55
CA GLU A 939 8.13 -4.10 21.98
C GLU A 939 9.33 -4.90 22.51
N GLU A 940 9.39 -5.19 23.82
CA GLU A 940 10.45 -6.02 24.42
C GLU A 940 10.42 -7.48 23.89
N LEU A 941 9.22 -8.04 23.70
CA LEU A 941 9.02 -9.35 23.09
C LEU A 941 9.47 -9.34 21.62
N ALA A 942 9.12 -8.32 20.83
CA ALA A 942 9.55 -8.18 19.45
C ALA A 942 11.07 -7.94 19.31
N ALA A 943 11.64 -7.08 20.16
CA ALA A 943 13.07 -6.77 20.20
C ALA A 943 13.95 -7.97 20.56
N SER A 944 13.38 -9.06 21.09
CA SER A 944 14.08 -10.33 21.28
C SER A 944 14.63 -10.90 19.95
N PHE A 945 14.07 -10.54 18.80
CA PHE A 945 14.54 -10.95 17.47
C PHE A 945 15.64 -10.04 16.88
N ALA A 946 15.98 -8.92 17.53
CA ALA A 946 17.08 -8.05 17.11
C ALA A 946 18.42 -8.80 17.17
N LEU A 947 19.34 -8.52 16.25
CA LEU A 947 20.55 -9.33 16.07
C LEU A 947 21.46 -9.34 17.31
N GLU A 948 21.53 -8.21 18.02
CA GLU A 948 22.24 -8.05 19.29
C GLU A 948 21.67 -8.90 20.44
N ASN A 949 20.39 -9.29 20.34
CA ASN A 949 19.67 -10.13 21.30
C ASN A 949 19.56 -11.60 20.83
N CYS A 950 20.25 -11.96 19.75
CA CYS A 950 20.25 -13.30 19.16
C CYS A 950 21.63 -13.99 19.26
N VAL A 951 21.62 -15.31 19.46
CA VAL A 951 22.81 -16.16 19.54
C VAL A 951 23.18 -16.69 18.14
N LYS A 952 24.46 -16.53 17.76
CA LYS A 952 24.97 -17.01 16.46
C LYS A 952 25.35 -18.50 16.56
N ARG A 953 24.87 -19.33 15.64
CA ARG A 953 25.22 -20.76 15.54
C ARG A 953 26.62 -20.92 14.92
N ASN A 954 27.65 -20.54 15.67
CA ASN A 954 29.03 -20.36 15.19
C ASN A 954 29.56 -21.52 14.33
N GLN A 955 29.29 -22.77 14.71
CA GLN A 955 29.76 -23.96 13.98
C GLN A 955 29.02 -24.17 12.64
N LEU A 956 27.75 -23.79 12.52
CA LEU A 956 27.05 -23.73 11.23
C LEU A 956 27.70 -22.64 10.36
N ASN A 957 27.79 -21.43 10.89
CA ASN A 957 28.27 -20.27 10.15
C ASN A 957 29.71 -20.46 9.65
N GLN A 958 30.59 -21.08 10.43
CA GLN A 958 31.94 -21.47 10.00
C GLN A 958 31.95 -22.45 8.82
N ILE A 959 31.03 -23.42 8.77
CA ILE A 959 30.93 -24.37 7.65
C ILE A 959 30.42 -23.68 6.39
N LEU A 960 29.45 -22.77 6.52
CA LEU A 960 28.91 -22.00 5.40
C LEU A 960 29.95 -21.02 4.84
N THR A 961 30.68 -20.31 5.69
CA THR A 961 31.79 -19.42 5.28
C THR A 961 32.88 -20.18 4.55
N ALA A 962 33.30 -21.35 5.06
CA ALA A 962 34.31 -22.16 4.37
C ALA A 962 33.86 -22.63 2.98
N ASP A 963 32.58 -22.94 2.76
CA ASP A 963 32.05 -23.24 1.42
C ASP A 963 31.95 -22.00 0.52
N ALA A 964 31.62 -20.83 1.09
CA ALA A 964 31.61 -19.56 0.36
C ALA A 964 33.02 -19.18 -0.12
N GLU A 965 34.01 -19.18 0.77
CA GLU A 965 35.43 -18.92 0.45
C GLU A 965 35.96 -19.89 -0.62
N THR A 966 35.57 -21.16 -0.56
CA THR A 966 35.97 -22.19 -1.55
C THR A 966 35.50 -21.86 -2.98
N ALA A 967 34.41 -21.11 -3.16
CA ALA A 967 33.92 -20.69 -4.48
C ALA A 967 34.62 -19.43 -5.02
N ASN A 968 35.10 -18.54 -4.14
CA ASN A 968 35.65 -17.23 -4.52
C ASN A 968 37.13 -17.28 -4.97
N GLY A 969 37.67 -18.46 -5.26
CA GLY A 969 38.98 -18.64 -5.93
C GLY A 969 40.21 -18.33 -5.09
N THR A 970 40.07 -17.98 -3.81
CA THR A 970 41.20 -17.68 -2.91
C THR A 970 41.91 -18.92 -2.39
N ASN A 971 42.64 -19.61 -3.29
CA ASN A 971 43.76 -20.46 -2.90
C ASN A 971 44.87 -19.60 -2.27
N LYS A 972 44.79 -19.38 -0.96
CA LYS A 972 45.96 -19.08 -0.12
C LYS A 972 46.45 -20.40 0.48
N ALA A 973 47.76 -20.61 0.37
CA ALA A 973 48.44 -21.88 0.66
C ALA A 973 48.48 -22.25 2.14
#